data_AF-A6QYI2-F1
#
_entry.id   AF-A6QYI2-F1
#
_cell.length_a   1.000
_cell.length_b   1.000
_cell.length_c   1.000
_cell.angle_alpha   90.00
_cell.angle_beta   90.00
_cell.angle_gamma   90.00
#
_symmetry.space_group_name_H-M   'P 1'
#
loop_
_entity.id
_entity.type
_entity.pdbx_description
1 polymer ?
#
loop_
_entity_poly.entity_id
_entity_poly.type
_entity_poly.pdbx_seq_one_letter_code
_entity_poly.pdbx_strand_id
1 'polypeptide(L)'
;MPRLDFVCDLQEASSQGKTSHMVSVKAGDDDGVISCTFSPDTPSGKPVEIQILVSDLSLYPKEHDYFVYTTTEDVPQAVTDALEEAQSYLRGLCISDMLLQITSTLEKALSADSGSDVDMPDVAEDSDDEYGWSPHSPKITVEQAENPDTGKSTRNLDNIVLAKMAADLRAAKMAGFRVGYLGDPENIIICISCRISKLAISEEAMQAWHADLCDSYKPTLQSALMAFNRSSSKTPPTNKGTDSLSQADEPNTRRVTRSFISKPLNALLNERFIKILRYRHTFGFPWSGAEIFFNDIQGKSLGHADPSDPKYTREEKLAASSTALPELVTSDHLVEKLGDGASFPLITMQFVLRHFVRCTEFCLVCHCKTENAFEALKPYVCSKSLCLYQLMALGFGPSLEWEIISQPDVVDLLVNFTYASAKLGRLDDFPTGLGLLVPAVECYSRDVSLVGSGLSSKTSLSSGSVHQAKFDQSKLELLFPSGRGNCPVLAGDWLVMCSRLCNGQFHCRVQDISFFPTVKLSSVITRRVSASAGSKPGSNDNQPSTPLGYHDVTFCIYNLNFDDIETPEKQSTITMLLDTLPSVDAMREFLMNTTNKAEPMLTDWRGRISKSALDVLRWIVASNRSCIIQDGHTADGAYRDSDRVSGMEGYMQFRFAQGAPDKEQRFIQAVDAATSRLNLKYPTIFAWHGSHISNWHGILREGLHFRETLNGRAYGDGVYMSSFFRTSSSYMRGCQVAWPQSRLKIQSAISLNEVVNAPNEFVSKSPHLVVAQLDWIQTRYLFVSCQSVEVCAKDPMKEHISSACHLQDPGYTAQGPNGNPIRIPLTAISQKRRIGGSTPKVQQANAGDINATPLAIKSSADTQQQPTKEALQIFGDGRSIFRRAGISKFDKFSPSTSAKTSDAREDPSTSDGYISEDTDDDDILILLENPENRSHKQSNSNNSKGNDKGKAPVRDTPITATTIYPSAPKTDFVPGTLIAAKLPLLNQPKTATPWSTKALLRDFKTTLQTQDTHPLHELGWYVDPSITSTIYQWIVELHSFDPSLPLATDLKQAGLKSVVLELRFPSEYPISPPFVRVIRPRFLSFLAGGGGHVTAGGALCMELLTNSGWSAASSIESVLLQVRMAISSKEPQPARLVRGQSVSKGTVRDYGVGEAVEAYIRACRMHGWEVPKDFARMATGGGGGVM
;
A
#
# COMPACT_ATOMS: atom_id res chain seq x y z
N MET A 1 8.65 -39.23 -2.29
CA MET A 1 7.98 -37.92 -2.15
C MET A 1 8.19 -37.18 -3.46
N PRO A 2 7.17 -36.83 -4.25
CA PRO A 2 7.32 -36.42 -5.65
C PRO A 2 8.49 -35.46 -5.95
N ARG A 3 8.61 -34.38 -5.17
CA ARG A 3 9.71 -33.40 -5.21
C ARG A 3 11.09 -33.98 -4.84
N LEU A 4 11.15 -34.85 -3.84
CA LEU A 4 12.37 -35.54 -3.41
C LEU A 4 12.81 -36.55 -4.47
N ASP A 5 11.84 -37.27 -5.05
CA ASP A 5 12.04 -38.30 -6.07
C ASP A 5 12.58 -37.64 -7.35
N PHE A 6 12.02 -36.49 -7.76
CA PHE A 6 12.55 -35.63 -8.84
C PHE A 6 14.00 -35.17 -8.58
N VAL A 7 14.32 -34.75 -7.36
CA VAL A 7 15.70 -34.32 -7.01
C VAL A 7 16.69 -35.49 -7.03
N CYS A 8 16.26 -36.70 -6.63
CA CYS A 8 17.08 -37.90 -6.76
C CYS A 8 17.36 -38.23 -8.23
N ASP A 9 16.33 -38.32 -9.07
CA ASP A 9 16.47 -38.65 -10.49
C ASP A 9 17.29 -37.60 -11.26
N LEU A 10 17.20 -36.33 -10.88
CA LEU A 10 18.01 -35.25 -11.46
C LEU A 10 19.47 -35.32 -11.01
N GLN A 11 19.75 -35.69 -9.75
CA GLN A 11 21.10 -35.94 -9.27
C GLN A 11 21.72 -37.20 -9.92
N GLU A 12 20.92 -38.22 -10.17
CA GLU A 12 21.33 -39.40 -10.93
C GLU A 12 21.66 -39.03 -12.39
N ALA A 13 20.76 -38.36 -13.11
CA ALA A 13 21.00 -37.93 -14.50
C ALA A 13 22.16 -36.92 -14.64
N SER A 14 22.46 -36.13 -13.61
CA SER A 14 23.62 -35.22 -13.58
C SER A 14 24.94 -35.94 -13.24
N SER A 15 24.89 -37.06 -12.51
CA SER A 15 26.07 -37.86 -12.11
C SER A 15 26.38 -39.05 -13.04
N GLN A 16 25.40 -39.56 -13.78
CA GLN A 16 25.59 -40.45 -14.94
C GLN A 16 26.15 -39.68 -16.15
N GLY A 17 27.32 -39.07 -15.97
CA GLY A 17 27.94 -38.19 -16.96
C GLY A 17 28.24 -38.88 -18.29
N LYS A 18 27.58 -38.37 -19.35
CA LYS A 18 27.59 -38.84 -20.76
C LYS A 18 26.65 -40.01 -21.08
N THR A 19 25.40 -39.67 -21.42
CA THR A 19 24.90 -40.12 -22.73
C THR A 19 25.69 -39.37 -23.81
N SER A 20 25.94 -39.96 -24.97
CA SER A 20 27.05 -39.55 -25.84
C SER A 20 27.00 -38.10 -26.36
N HIS A 21 25.82 -37.50 -26.47
CA HIS A 21 25.62 -36.18 -27.08
C HIS A 21 24.89 -35.16 -26.17
N MET A 22 24.50 -35.54 -24.94
CA MET A 22 23.84 -34.65 -23.98
C MET A 22 24.80 -34.28 -22.83
N VAL A 23 25.06 -32.98 -22.66
CA VAL A 23 26.11 -32.44 -21.77
C VAL A 23 25.49 -31.43 -20.79
N SER A 24 26.16 -31.19 -19.66
CA SER A 24 25.78 -30.14 -18.68
C SER A 24 24.36 -30.26 -18.10
N VAL A 25 23.85 -31.49 -17.90
CA VAL A 25 22.57 -31.74 -17.22
C VAL A 25 22.63 -31.21 -15.78
N LYS A 26 21.79 -30.21 -15.49
CA LYS A 26 21.73 -29.48 -14.21
C LYS A 26 20.30 -29.02 -13.91
N ALA A 27 20.03 -28.61 -12.67
CA ALA A 27 18.83 -27.84 -12.36
C ALA A 27 18.86 -26.49 -13.09
N GLY A 28 17.71 -26.07 -13.62
CA GLY A 28 17.52 -24.72 -14.14
C GLY A 28 17.34 -23.68 -13.02
N ASP A 29 17.18 -22.42 -13.42
CA ASP A 29 17.00 -21.28 -12.49
C ASP A 29 15.69 -21.34 -11.67
N ASP A 30 14.73 -22.15 -12.10
CA ASP A 30 13.39 -22.24 -11.54
C ASP A 30 13.03 -23.68 -11.13
N ASP A 31 12.30 -23.80 -10.02
CA ASP A 31 11.90 -25.07 -9.40
C ASP A 31 11.11 -25.98 -10.35
N GLY A 32 11.67 -27.15 -10.71
CA GLY A 32 11.10 -28.09 -11.69
C GLY A 32 11.60 -27.93 -13.13
N VAL A 33 12.57 -27.03 -13.36
CA VAL A 33 13.27 -26.91 -14.65
C VAL A 33 14.59 -27.70 -14.61
N ILE A 34 14.89 -28.37 -15.72
CA ILE A 34 16.16 -29.03 -16.03
C ILE A 34 16.78 -28.26 -17.20
N SER A 35 18.09 -27.99 -17.13
CA SER A 35 18.86 -27.38 -18.22
C SER A 35 19.93 -28.37 -18.68
N CYS A 36 20.12 -28.48 -19.99
CA CYS A 36 21.10 -29.34 -20.62
C CYS A 36 21.58 -28.73 -21.95
N THR A 37 22.63 -29.29 -22.53
CA THR A 37 23.21 -28.84 -23.79
C THR A 37 23.45 -30.03 -24.71
N PHE A 38 22.74 -30.07 -25.83
CA PHE A 38 22.97 -31.07 -26.87
C PHE A 38 24.15 -30.65 -27.75
N SER A 39 25.10 -31.55 -27.95
CA SER A 39 26.30 -31.37 -28.78
C SER A 39 26.35 -32.46 -29.84
N PRO A 40 26.03 -32.18 -31.12
CA PRO A 40 26.10 -33.19 -32.18
C PRO A 40 27.55 -33.58 -32.50
N ASP A 41 27.73 -34.81 -33.01
CA ASP A 41 29.05 -35.35 -33.40
C ASP A 41 29.63 -34.73 -34.70
N THR A 42 28.85 -33.92 -35.42
CA THR A 42 29.32 -33.25 -36.64
C THR A 42 30.22 -32.05 -36.31
N PRO A 43 31.44 -31.94 -36.89
CA PRO A 43 32.42 -30.92 -36.52
C PRO A 43 32.06 -29.48 -36.91
N SER A 44 30.88 -29.26 -37.50
CA SER A 44 30.30 -27.96 -37.84
C SER A 44 29.07 -27.60 -36.99
N GLY A 45 28.58 -28.50 -36.15
CA GLY A 45 27.35 -28.29 -35.37
C GLY A 45 27.56 -27.34 -34.19
N LYS A 46 26.79 -26.25 -34.15
CA LYS A 46 26.69 -25.40 -32.94
C LYS A 46 26.06 -26.23 -31.81
N PRO A 47 26.54 -26.13 -30.55
CA PRO A 47 25.86 -26.73 -29.41
C PRO A 47 24.52 -26.01 -29.17
N VAL A 48 23.49 -26.77 -28.79
CA VAL A 48 22.13 -26.28 -28.58
C VAL A 48 21.79 -26.40 -27.08
N GLU A 49 21.61 -25.27 -26.41
CA GLU A 49 21.06 -25.26 -25.04
C GLU A 49 19.56 -25.59 -25.09
N ILE A 50 19.14 -26.52 -24.24
CA ILE A 50 17.77 -27.02 -24.13
C ILE A 50 17.33 -26.87 -22.66
N GLN A 51 16.11 -26.36 -22.46
CA GLN A 51 15.44 -26.35 -21.18
C GLN A 51 14.19 -27.23 -21.21
N ILE A 52 14.00 -27.96 -20.12
CA ILE A 52 12.96 -28.97 -19.95
C ILE A 52 12.22 -28.64 -18.65
N LEU A 53 10.92 -28.35 -18.72
CA LEU A 53 10.07 -28.05 -17.56
C LEU A 53 9.17 -29.23 -17.25
N VAL A 54 9.17 -29.71 -16.00
CA VAL A 54 8.15 -30.63 -15.49
C VAL A 54 6.85 -29.86 -15.25
N SER A 55 5.76 -30.30 -15.86
CA SER A 55 4.46 -29.59 -15.85
C SER A 55 3.86 -29.47 -14.44
N ASP A 56 3.92 -30.55 -13.66
CA ASP A 56 3.65 -30.54 -12.22
C ASP A 56 4.58 -31.51 -11.49
N LEU A 57 5.38 -30.97 -10.56
CA LEU A 57 6.25 -31.72 -9.66
C LEU A 57 5.49 -32.59 -8.66
N SER A 58 4.19 -32.37 -8.43
CA SER A 58 3.37 -33.17 -7.52
C SER A 58 3.00 -34.54 -8.09
N LEU A 59 2.96 -34.66 -9.43
CA LEU A 59 2.62 -35.90 -10.15
C LEU A 59 3.85 -36.78 -10.46
N TYR A 60 5.06 -36.29 -10.19
CA TYR A 60 6.31 -37.03 -10.40
C TYR A 60 6.42 -38.24 -9.46
N PRO A 61 6.94 -39.41 -9.89
CA PRO A 61 7.39 -39.80 -11.24
C PRO A 61 6.30 -40.51 -12.08
N LYS A 62 5.00 -40.30 -11.81
CA LYS A 62 3.92 -41.20 -12.28
C LYS A 62 3.07 -40.67 -13.43
N GLU A 63 2.64 -39.42 -13.34
CA GLU A 63 1.65 -38.83 -14.26
C GLU A 63 2.05 -37.41 -14.70
N HIS A 64 3.37 -37.13 -14.68
CA HIS A 64 3.93 -35.85 -15.11
C HIS A 64 4.19 -35.80 -16.63
N ASP A 65 4.14 -34.59 -17.17
CA ASP A 65 4.43 -34.26 -18.57
C ASP A 65 5.62 -33.27 -18.63
N TYR A 66 6.39 -33.30 -19.73
CA TYR A 66 7.58 -32.45 -19.94
C TYR A 66 7.39 -31.49 -21.12
N PHE A 67 7.59 -30.19 -20.90
CA PHE A 67 7.72 -29.19 -21.96
C PHE A 67 9.19 -28.96 -22.29
N VAL A 68 9.57 -29.07 -23.57
CA VAL A 68 10.97 -29.06 -24.02
C VAL A 68 11.18 -28.01 -25.10
N TYR A 69 12.14 -27.10 -24.91
CA TYR A 69 12.42 -26.00 -25.85
C TYR A 69 13.90 -25.61 -25.82
N THR A 70 14.39 -24.97 -26.88
CA THR A 70 15.74 -24.41 -26.91
C THR A 70 15.79 -22.95 -26.48
N THR A 71 16.90 -22.55 -25.87
CA THR A 71 17.24 -21.15 -25.52
C THR A 71 18.32 -20.55 -26.44
N THR A 72 18.76 -21.28 -27.47
CA THR A 72 19.82 -20.86 -28.40
C THR A 72 19.25 -20.11 -29.61
N GLU A 73 19.95 -19.06 -30.05
CA GLU A 73 19.59 -18.29 -31.25
C GLU A 73 20.15 -18.97 -32.53
N ASP A 74 19.48 -18.78 -33.67
CA ASP A 74 19.80 -19.39 -34.97
C ASP A 74 19.90 -20.94 -35.00
N VAL A 75 18.95 -21.62 -34.34
CA VAL A 75 18.82 -23.09 -34.36
C VAL A 75 18.09 -23.57 -35.62
N PRO A 76 18.55 -24.63 -36.32
CA PRO A 76 17.87 -25.17 -37.51
C PRO A 76 16.45 -25.67 -37.22
N GLN A 77 15.51 -25.42 -38.14
CA GLN A 77 14.09 -25.78 -37.97
C GLN A 77 13.89 -27.27 -37.64
N ALA A 78 14.65 -28.17 -38.27
CA ALA A 78 14.57 -29.61 -38.00
C ALA A 78 14.88 -30.00 -36.54
N VAL A 79 15.68 -29.21 -35.81
CA VAL A 79 15.92 -29.40 -34.36
C VAL A 79 14.68 -28.97 -33.56
N THR A 80 14.05 -27.85 -33.93
CA THR A 80 12.81 -27.37 -33.30
C THR A 80 11.67 -28.36 -33.49
N ASP A 81 11.46 -28.83 -34.73
CA ASP A 81 10.41 -29.80 -35.09
C ASP A 81 10.61 -31.13 -34.34
N ALA A 82 11.87 -31.60 -34.24
CA ALA A 82 12.24 -32.80 -33.50
C ALA A 82 11.99 -32.70 -31.98
N LEU A 83 12.16 -31.51 -31.39
CA LEU A 83 11.82 -31.27 -29.98
C LEU A 83 10.30 -31.24 -29.75
N GLU A 84 9.52 -30.70 -30.69
CA GLU A 84 8.05 -30.71 -30.61
C GLU A 84 7.48 -32.13 -30.79
N GLU A 85 8.01 -32.92 -31.75
CA GLU A 85 7.67 -34.35 -31.89
C GLU A 85 8.00 -35.13 -30.61
N ALA A 86 9.22 -34.94 -30.06
CA ALA A 86 9.69 -35.67 -28.89
C ALA A 86 8.76 -35.55 -27.68
N GLN A 87 8.23 -34.35 -27.38
CA GLN A 87 7.36 -34.09 -26.23
C GLN A 87 6.20 -35.09 -26.12
N SER A 88 5.60 -35.48 -27.24
CA SER A 88 4.47 -36.41 -27.30
C SER A 88 4.77 -37.82 -26.74
N TYR A 89 6.04 -38.15 -26.55
CA TYR A 89 6.53 -39.45 -26.08
C TYR A 89 7.22 -39.40 -24.70
N LEU A 90 7.34 -38.23 -24.05
CA LEU A 90 8.11 -38.09 -22.78
C LEU A 90 7.26 -38.32 -21.51
N ARG A 91 5.94 -38.43 -21.64
CA ARG A 91 4.98 -38.51 -20.53
C ARG A 91 5.29 -39.67 -19.57
N GLY A 92 5.45 -39.35 -18.28
CA GLY A 92 5.71 -40.32 -17.21
C GLY A 92 7.10 -40.96 -17.23
N LEU A 93 8.02 -40.55 -18.13
CA LEU A 93 9.41 -41.05 -18.11
C LEU A 93 10.20 -40.44 -16.95
N CYS A 94 11.14 -41.19 -16.37
CA CYS A 94 12.17 -40.62 -15.50
C CYS A 94 13.16 -39.77 -16.32
N ILE A 95 13.98 -38.98 -15.63
CA ILE A 95 14.84 -37.96 -16.28
C ILE A 95 15.89 -38.60 -17.20
N SER A 96 16.46 -39.77 -16.87
CA SER A 96 17.41 -40.49 -17.73
C SER A 96 16.79 -40.89 -19.07
N ASP A 97 15.61 -41.50 -19.03
CA ASP A 97 14.94 -42.09 -20.18
C ASP A 97 14.39 -40.98 -21.09
N MET A 98 13.90 -39.90 -20.49
CA MET A 98 13.50 -38.66 -21.17
C MET A 98 14.68 -38.02 -21.94
N LEU A 99 15.86 -37.90 -21.32
CA LEU A 99 17.05 -37.34 -21.98
C LEU A 99 17.57 -38.24 -23.11
N LEU A 100 17.54 -39.57 -22.92
CA LEU A 100 17.86 -40.55 -23.97
C LEU A 100 16.91 -40.43 -25.17
N GLN A 101 15.60 -40.29 -24.92
CA GLN A 101 14.59 -40.18 -25.97
C GLN A 101 14.77 -38.88 -26.78
N ILE A 102 14.99 -37.73 -26.13
CA ILE A 102 15.31 -36.47 -26.80
C ILE A 102 16.58 -36.61 -27.65
N THR A 103 17.64 -37.20 -27.09
CA THR A 103 18.92 -37.43 -27.78
C THR A 103 18.71 -38.19 -29.09
N SER A 104 17.97 -39.31 -29.04
CA SER A 104 17.73 -40.16 -30.21
C SER A 104 16.79 -39.53 -31.26
N THR A 105 15.90 -38.59 -30.89
CA THR A 105 15.08 -37.87 -31.87
C THR A 105 15.88 -36.78 -32.58
N LEU A 106 16.74 -36.06 -31.85
CA LEU A 106 17.66 -35.06 -32.42
C LEU A 106 18.69 -35.68 -33.38
N GLU A 107 19.26 -36.83 -33.04
CA GLU A 107 20.16 -37.59 -33.93
C GLU A 107 19.48 -37.93 -35.27
N LYS A 108 18.25 -38.45 -35.24
CA LYS A 108 17.50 -38.81 -36.46
C LYS A 108 17.26 -37.60 -37.36
N ALA A 109 16.85 -36.48 -36.77
CA ALA A 109 16.62 -35.22 -37.49
C ALA A 109 17.90 -34.65 -38.12
N LEU A 110 19.05 -34.79 -37.46
CA LEU A 110 20.34 -34.29 -37.94
C LEU A 110 21.09 -35.26 -38.87
N SER A 111 20.74 -36.54 -38.88
CA SER A 111 21.31 -37.56 -39.79
C SER A 111 20.60 -37.67 -41.15
N ALA A 112 19.52 -36.93 -41.36
CA ALA A 112 18.65 -37.08 -42.54
C ALA A 112 19.21 -36.49 -43.84
N ASP A 113 20.30 -35.70 -43.79
CA ASP A 113 20.82 -34.99 -44.96
C ASP A 113 21.88 -35.80 -45.73
N SER A 114 21.40 -36.59 -46.71
CA SER A 114 22.24 -37.26 -47.71
C SER A 114 21.51 -37.38 -49.06
N GLY A 115 21.28 -36.25 -49.74
CA GLY A 115 20.50 -36.21 -50.98
C GLY A 115 20.85 -35.09 -51.98
N SER A 116 21.80 -35.37 -52.88
CA SER A 116 22.07 -34.70 -54.18
C SER A 116 22.42 -33.20 -54.21
N ASP A 117 23.71 -32.93 -54.42
CA ASP A 117 24.35 -32.06 -55.44
C ASP A 117 23.50 -31.01 -56.20
N VAL A 118 24.07 -29.80 -56.39
CA VAL A 118 24.67 -29.33 -57.67
C VAL A 118 25.37 -27.96 -57.51
N ASP A 119 26.64 -27.92 -57.93
CA ASP A 119 27.54 -26.83 -58.38
C ASP A 119 27.44 -25.35 -57.91
N MET A 120 28.63 -24.85 -57.53
CA MET A 120 29.11 -23.44 -57.50
C MET A 120 29.61 -23.02 -58.91
N PRO A 121 29.75 -21.71 -59.29
CA PRO A 121 30.76 -20.82 -58.69
C PRO A 121 30.54 -19.28 -58.67
N ASP A 122 31.32 -18.64 -57.80
CA ASP A 122 32.04 -17.35 -57.86
C ASP A 122 31.45 -16.09 -58.54
N VAL A 123 31.38 -14.98 -57.77
CA VAL A 123 32.21 -13.76 -57.94
C VAL A 123 32.50 -13.15 -56.54
N ALA A 124 33.51 -12.29 -56.36
CA ALA A 124 34.04 -11.80 -55.07
C ALA A 124 34.18 -10.24 -54.97
N GLU A 125 34.84 -9.76 -53.89
CA GLU A 125 35.34 -8.37 -53.62
C GLU A 125 34.24 -7.33 -53.25
N ASP A 126 34.33 -6.44 -52.24
CA ASP A 126 35.36 -5.99 -51.24
C ASP A 126 34.67 -5.63 -49.88
N SER A 127 35.27 -5.74 -48.66
CA SER A 127 36.26 -4.87 -47.95
C SER A 127 35.80 -3.43 -47.65
N ASP A 128 35.91 -2.76 -46.48
CA ASP A 128 36.28 -3.00 -45.03
C ASP A 128 35.62 -1.82 -44.18
N ASP A 129 35.77 -1.46 -42.88
CA ASP A 129 36.54 -1.79 -41.64
C ASP A 129 35.82 -2.83 -40.71
N GLU A 130 36.19 -3.27 -39.49
CA GLU A 130 37.04 -2.89 -38.31
C GLU A 130 36.42 -1.96 -37.19
N TYR A 131 36.87 -2.16 -35.93
CA TYR A 131 36.49 -1.59 -34.60
C TYR A 131 35.10 -1.94 -34.02
N GLY A 132 34.95 -2.69 -32.91
CA GLY A 132 35.92 -3.46 -32.11
C GLY A 132 36.26 -2.90 -30.72
N TRP A 133 35.50 -3.28 -29.67
CA TRP A 133 36.00 -3.28 -28.28
C TRP A 133 35.24 -4.26 -27.37
N SER A 134 35.96 -5.03 -26.55
CA SER A 134 35.44 -5.84 -25.44
C SER A 134 36.42 -5.86 -24.27
N PRO A 135 35.99 -5.54 -23.04
CA PRO A 135 36.71 -5.84 -21.79
C PRO A 135 35.85 -6.78 -20.91
N HIS A 136 36.01 -8.09 -20.98
CA HIS A 136 36.91 -8.86 -20.09
C HIS A 136 36.81 -8.53 -18.59
N SER A 137 36.13 -9.41 -17.85
CA SER A 137 36.32 -9.67 -16.42
C SER A 137 37.07 -11.00 -16.23
N PRO A 138 37.87 -11.18 -15.15
CA PRO A 138 38.88 -12.24 -15.11
C PRO A 138 38.31 -13.65 -14.86
N LYS A 139 38.88 -14.64 -15.56
CA LYS A 139 38.68 -16.06 -15.23
C LYS A 139 39.52 -16.41 -13.99
N ILE A 140 38.87 -16.92 -12.93
CA ILE A 140 39.58 -17.59 -11.84
C ILE A 140 39.83 -19.04 -12.27
N THR A 141 41.10 -19.39 -12.45
CA THR A 141 41.52 -20.79 -12.59
C THR A 141 41.52 -21.47 -11.22
N VAL A 142 40.77 -22.56 -11.09
CA VAL A 142 40.94 -23.54 -10.01
C VAL A 142 41.52 -24.79 -10.66
N GLU A 143 42.68 -25.22 -10.19
CA GLU A 143 43.34 -26.43 -10.68
C GLU A 143 42.61 -27.70 -10.22
N GLN A 144 42.78 -28.79 -10.97
CA GLN A 144 42.13 -30.06 -10.66
C GLN A 144 42.76 -30.69 -9.40
N ALA A 145 41.90 -31.07 -8.45
CA ALA A 145 42.22 -31.99 -7.37
C ALA A 145 41.20 -33.13 -7.36
N GLU A 146 41.65 -34.34 -7.02
CA GLU A 146 40.94 -35.58 -7.34
C GLU A 146 39.79 -35.88 -6.37
N ASN A 147 38.76 -36.57 -6.87
CA ASN A 147 37.61 -37.04 -6.12
C ASN A 147 38.03 -38.18 -5.17
N PRO A 148 37.53 -38.25 -3.92
CA PRO A 148 36.39 -39.16 -3.71
C PRO A 148 35.39 -38.75 -2.60
N ASP A 149 34.40 -39.65 -2.40
CA ASP A 149 33.50 -39.79 -1.24
C ASP A 149 32.17 -39.01 -1.28
N THR A 150 31.29 -39.48 -2.18
CA THR A 150 29.90 -39.03 -2.40
C THR A 150 28.99 -39.32 -1.20
N GLY A 151 28.96 -38.38 -0.25
CA GLY A 151 27.99 -38.40 0.87
C GLY A 151 27.93 -37.12 1.72
N LYS A 152 28.80 -36.14 1.45
CA LYS A 152 28.95 -34.91 2.26
C LYS A 152 28.39 -33.64 1.57
N SER A 153 28.00 -33.73 0.30
CA SER A 153 27.78 -32.55 -0.56
C SER A 153 26.57 -31.68 -0.20
N THR A 154 25.41 -32.29 0.12
CA THR A 154 24.19 -31.52 0.44
C THR A 154 24.35 -30.71 1.72
N ARG A 155 24.80 -31.37 2.80
CA ARG A 155 25.21 -30.68 4.06
C ARG A 155 26.23 -29.58 3.83
N ASN A 156 27.14 -29.72 2.86
CA ASN A 156 28.09 -28.66 2.52
C ASN A 156 27.39 -27.42 1.94
N LEU A 157 26.38 -27.58 1.07
CA LEU A 157 25.64 -26.44 0.52
C LEU A 157 24.83 -25.71 1.59
N ASP A 158 24.12 -26.46 2.45
CA ASP A 158 23.36 -25.88 3.57
C ASP A 158 24.31 -25.15 4.55
N ASN A 159 25.46 -25.75 4.87
CA ASN A 159 26.50 -25.11 5.68
C ASN A 159 27.08 -23.85 5.03
N ILE A 160 27.24 -23.81 3.70
CA ILE A 160 27.72 -22.62 2.96
C ILE A 160 26.68 -21.49 3.02
N VAL A 161 25.39 -21.81 2.81
CA VAL A 161 24.29 -20.84 2.91
C VAL A 161 24.19 -20.29 4.33
N LEU A 162 24.19 -21.16 5.35
CA LEU A 162 24.19 -20.76 6.76
C LEU A 162 25.44 -19.96 7.14
N ALA A 163 26.62 -20.28 6.60
CA ALA A 163 27.84 -19.52 6.84
C ALA A 163 27.80 -18.12 6.20
N LYS A 164 27.24 -17.97 4.98
CA LYS A 164 27.02 -16.65 4.35
C LYS A 164 25.97 -15.84 5.11
N MET A 165 24.86 -16.48 5.54
CA MET A 165 23.85 -15.85 6.40
C MET A 165 24.49 -15.37 7.72
N ALA A 166 25.26 -16.21 8.41
CA ALA A 166 25.97 -15.83 9.62
C ALA A 166 26.96 -14.66 9.38
N ALA A 167 27.69 -14.65 8.26
CA ALA A 167 28.56 -13.52 7.88
C ALA A 167 27.77 -12.22 7.63
N ASP A 168 26.62 -12.31 6.97
CA ASP A 168 25.76 -11.18 6.65
C ASP A 168 25.06 -10.60 7.88
N LEU A 169 24.66 -11.46 8.82
CA LEU A 169 24.10 -11.08 10.12
C LEU A 169 25.18 -10.53 11.07
N ARG A 170 26.42 -11.05 11.04
CA ARG A 170 27.57 -10.40 11.68
C ARG A 170 27.79 -8.99 11.14
N ALA A 171 27.70 -8.78 9.82
CA ALA A 171 27.86 -7.45 9.22
C ALA A 171 26.76 -6.47 9.72
N ALA A 172 25.49 -6.90 9.77
CA ALA A 172 24.42 -6.10 10.36
C ALA A 172 24.67 -5.79 11.85
N LYS A 173 25.13 -6.76 12.66
CA LYS A 173 25.47 -6.54 14.07
C LYS A 173 26.64 -5.56 14.25
N MET A 174 27.68 -5.64 13.40
CA MET A 174 28.81 -4.70 13.39
C MET A 174 28.40 -3.29 12.97
N ALA A 175 27.43 -3.13 12.07
CA ALA A 175 26.81 -1.85 11.74
C ALA A 175 25.92 -1.26 12.86
N GLY A 176 25.83 -1.92 14.02
CA GLY A 176 25.16 -1.39 15.22
C GLY A 176 23.68 -1.74 15.34
N PHE A 177 23.16 -2.65 14.51
CA PHE A 177 21.84 -3.27 14.66
C PHE A 177 21.87 -4.40 15.70
N ARG A 178 20.70 -4.70 16.28
CA ARG A 178 20.45 -5.98 16.94
C ARG A 178 19.95 -6.97 15.90
N VAL A 179 20.36 -8.22 16.06
CA VAL A 179 19.97 -9.34 15.21
C VAL A 179 19.64 -10.51 16.11
N GLY A 180 18.56 -11.22 15.80
CA GLY A 180 18.21 -12.50 16.40
C GLY A 180 17.31 -13.31 15.47
N TYR A 181 16.91 -14.50 15.89
CA TYR A 181 16.05 -15.37 15.09
C TYR A 181 14.86 -15.92 15.88
N LEU A 182 13.88 -16.45 15.13
CA LEU A 182 12.68 -17.14 15.63
C LEU A 182 12.41 -18.37 14.76
N GLY A 183 11.91 -19.44 15.36
CA GLY A 183 11.59 -20.69 14.66
C GLY A 183 12.68 -21.76 14.79
N ASP A 184 12.47 -22.87 14.08
CA ASP A 184 13.38 -24.00 14.00
C ASP A 184 14.52 -23.70 13.00
N PRO A 185 15.76 -24.20 13.16
CA PRO A 185 16.81 -24.11 12.14
C PRO A 185 16.41 -24.55 10.72
N GLU A 186 15.39 -25.38 10.53
CA GLU A 186 14.85 -25.70 9.19
C GLU A 186 13.92 -24.61 8.62
N ASN A 187 13.37 -23.70 9.44
CA ASN A 187 12.42 -22.65 9.05
C ASN A 187 12.67 -21.35 9.85
N ILE A 188 13.83 -20.71 9.59
CA ILE A 188 14.32 -19.56 10.35
C ILE A 188 13.67 -18.24 9.91
N ILE A 189 12.99 -17.55 10.82
CA ILE A 189 12.60 -16.14 10.68
C ILE A 189 13.70 -15.26 11.30
N ILE A 190 14.37 -14.45 10.47
CA ILE A 190 15.39 -13.49 10.91
C ILE A 190 14.72 -12.19 11.38
N CYS A 191 15.14 -11.68 12.53
CA CYS A 191 14.76 -10.38 13.07
C CYS A 191 15.96 -9.44 13.10
N ILE A 192 15.83 -8.24 12.53
CA ILE A 192 16.83 -7.16 12.61
C ILE A 192 16.14 -5.91 13.18
N SER A 193 16.73 -5.28 14.19
CA SER A 193 16.11 -4.16 14.91
C SER A 193 17.12 -3.13 15.40
N CYS A 194 16.66 -1.88 15.60
CA CYS A 194 17.46 -0.79 16.16
C CYS A 194 16.62 0.02 17.16
N ARG A 195 17.25 0.54 18.22
CA ARG A 195 16.58 1.48 19.13
C ARG A 195 16.26 2.77 18.36
N ILE A 196 15.00 3.21 18.38
CA ILE A 196 14.52 4.38 17.60
C ILE A 196 15.30 5.67 17.90
N SER A 197 15.79 5.83 19.13
CA SER A 197 16.66 6.94 19.54
C SER A 197 18.00 7.02 18.78
N LYS A 198 18.44 5.96 18.08
CA LYS A 198 19.59 6.00 17.17
C LYS A 198 19.29 6.64 15.81
N LEU A 199 18.03 6.97 15.49
CA LEU A 199 17.62 7.41 14.14
C LEU A 199 17.53 8.94 13.98
N ALA A 200 17.75 9.72 15.05
CA ALA A 200 17.64 11.19 15.08
C ALA A 200 16.29 11.78 14.61
N ILE A 201 15.22 10.98 14.66
CA ILE A 201 13.83 11.45 14.48
C ILE A 201 13.48 12.34 15.69
N SER A 202 12.85 13.50 15.47
CA SER A 202 12.45 14.41 16.57
C SER A 202 11.36 13.78 17.44
N GLU A 203 11.22 14.25 18.69
CA GLU A 203 10.17 13.75 19.59
C GLU A 203 8.78 14.00 19.00
N GLU A 204 8.57 15.19 18.41
CA GLU A 204 7.33 15.55 17.73
C GLU A 204 7.03 14.67 16.50
N ALA A 205 8.05 14.23 15.75
CA ALA A 205 7.88 13.31 14.63
C ALA A 205 7.63 11.87 15.11
N MET A 206 8.33 11.40 16.16
CA MET A 206 8.06 10.09 16.76
C MET A 206 6.63 10.01 17.34
N GLN A 207 6.16 11.09 17.98
CA GLN A 207 4.77 11.25 18.43
C GLN A 207 3.80 11.26 17.23
N ALA A 208 4.04 12.05 16.19
CA ALA A 208 3.16 12.12 15.02
C ALA A 208 3.11 10.83 14.19
N TRP A 209 4.19 10.04 14.19
CA TRP A 209 4.33 8.80 13.43
C TRP A 209 3.85 7.56 14.19
N HIS A 210 3.91 7.56 15.52
CA HIS A 210 3.66 6.38 16.37
C HIS A 210 4.32 5.12 15.76
N ALA A 211 5.65 5.17 15.66
CA ALA A 211 6.49 4.22 14.94
C ALA A 211 6.24 2.74 15.29
N ASP A 212 6.66 1.83 14.40
CA ASP A 212 6.61 0.38 14.65
C ASP A 212 7.52 0.03 15.85
N LEU A 213 6.92 -0.05 17.03
CA LEU A 213 7.59 -0.41 18.27
C LEU A 213 7.25 -1.85 18.66
N CYS A 214 8.27 -2.53 19.17
CA CYS A 214 8.20 -3.81 19.84
C CYS A 214 8.98 -3.66 21.14
N ASP A 215 8.39 -4.11 22.26
CA ASP A 215 8.93 -3.89 23.61
C ASP A 215 10.26 -4.63 23.88
N SER A 216 10.67 -5.49 22.95
CA SER A 216 11.98 -6.15 22.92
C SER A 216 12.52 -6.23 21.49
N TYR A 217 13.83 -6.48 21.34
CA TYR A 217 14.51 -6.55 20.05
C TYR A 217 14.07 -7.75 19.17
N LYS A 218 13.40 -8.75 19.79
CA LYS A 218 12.68 -9.87 19.17
C LYS A 218 11.18 -9.77 19.48
N PRO A 219 10.28 -9.94 18.50
CA PRO A 219 8.85 -10.18 18.76
C PRO A 219 8.58 -11.64 19.12
N THR A 220 7.35 -11.96 19.52
CA THR A 220 6.92 -13.38 19.61
C THR A 220 6.85 -14.04 18.23
N LEU A 221 7.09 -15.36 18.18
CA LEU A 221 6.89 -16.17 16.97
C LEU A 221 5.46 -16.03 16.41
N GLN A 222 4.45 -15.93 17.27
CA GLN A 222 3.06 -15.69 16.84
C GLN A 222 2.90 -14.34 16.16
N SER A 223 3.48 -13.26 16.72
CA SER A 223 3.46 -11.93 16.10
C SER A 223 4.25 -11.88 14.78
N ALA A 224 5.31 -12.67 14.65
CA ALA A 224 6.07 -12.81 13.41
C ALA A 224 5.29 -13.61 12.34
N LEU A 225 4.66 -14.73 12.70
CA LEU A 225 3.84 -15.52 11.78
C LEU A 225 2.60 -14.73 11.29
N MET A 226 2.01 -13.87 12.14
CA MET A 226 0.99 -12.89 11.75
C MET A 226 1.50 -11.78 10.82
N ALA A 227 2.82 -11.62 10.66
CA ALA A 227 3.41 -10.73 9.66
C ALA A 227 3.42 -11.35 8.26
N PHE A 228 3.72 -12.64 8.16
CA PHE A 228 3.78 -13.35 6.88
C PHE A 228 2.41 -13.91 6.42
N ASN A 229 1.64 -14.51 7.33
CA ASN A 229 0.42 -15.26 6.98
C ASN A 229 -0.84 -14.39 6.95
N ARG A 230 -1.00 -13.57 5.90
CA ARG A 230 -2.23 -12.77 5.67
C ARG A 230 -3.36 -13.49 4.90
N SER A 231 -3.10 -14.66 4.29
CA SER A 231 -4.03 -15.27 3.31
C SER A 231 -4.67 -16.61 3.74
N SER A 232 -4.27 -17.21 4.86
CA SER A 232 -4.55 -18.62 5.18
C SER A 232 -5.42 -18.85 6.43
N SER A 233 -6.72 -18.53 6.38
CA SER A 233 -7.66 -18.92 7.45
C SER A 233 -9.11 -19.15 6.96
N LYS A 234 -9.38 -20.31 6.36
CA LYS A 234 -10.74 -20.85 6.09
C LYS A 234 -10.96 -22.21 6.78
N THR A 235 -10.78 -22.28 8.10
CA THR A 235 -11.17 -23.43 8.93
C THR A 235 -12.06 -22.98 10.10
N PRO A 236 -13.32 -23.45 10.19
CA PRO A 236 -14.20 -23.10 11.31
C PRO A 236 -13.88 -23.97 12.54
N PRO A 237 -13.77 -23.40 13.76
CA PRO A 237 -13.52 -24.17 14.97
C PRO A 237 -14.79 -24.90 15.45
N THR A 238 -14.73 -26.21 15.60
CA THR A 238 -15.82 -27.04 16.12
C THR A 238 -15.83 -27.08 17.66
N ASN A 239 -16.85 -26.47 18.25
CA ASN A 239 -17.44 -26.73 19.58
C ASN A 239 -16.53 -26.97 20.81
N LYS A 240 -16.50 -25.95 21.67
CA LYS A 240 -16.59 -26.02 23.15
C LYS A 240 -16.13 -27.31 23.86
N GLY A 241 -14.98 -27.23 24.53
CA GLY A 241 -14.81 -27.80 25.87
C GLY A 241 -14.85 -26.66 26.89
N THR A 242 -15.55 -26.85 28.01
CA THR A 242 -15.53 -25.91 29.15
C THR A 242 -14.64 -26.45 30.25
N ASP A 243 -13.58 -25.71 30.59
CA ASP A 243 -13.00 -25.74 31.93
C ASP A 243 -12.42 -24.36 32.25
N SER A 244 -12.68 -23.88 33.46
CA SER A 244 -12.31 -22.53 33.91
C SER A 244 -11.56 -22.60 35.24
N LEU A 245 -10.25 -22.35 35.22
CA LEU A 245 -9.43 -22.27 36.43
C LEU A 245 -8.27 -21.28 36.28
N SER A 246 -7.92 -20.67 37.43
CA SER A 246 -6.71 -19.86 37.71
C SER A 246 -6.32 -18.79 36.69
N GLN A 247 -6.56 -17.53 37.05
CA GLN A 247 -5.64 -16.44 36.68
C GLN A 247 -4.25 -16.73 37.27
N ALA A 248 -3.22 -16.60 36.44
CA ALA A 248 -1.82 -16.48 36.83
C ALA A 248 -1.19 -15.41 35.92
N ASP A 249 -0.17 -14.70 36.40
CA ASP A 249 0.30 -13.46 35.77
C ASP A 249 0.79 -13.65 34.33
N GLU A 250 0.28 -12.87 33.37
CA GLU A 250 0.84 -12.81 32.01
C GLU A 250 2.10 -11.92 31.98
N PRO A 251 3.27 -12.44 31.54
CA PRO A 251 4.50 -11.65 31.48
C PRO A 251 4.68 -10.94 30.13
N ASN A 252 4.52 -9.61 30.13
CA ASN A 252 4.97 -8.61 29.14
C ASN A 252 4.81 -8.87 27.62
N THR A 253 4.10 -7.95 26.96
CA THR A 253 3.65 -7.98 25.57
C THR A 253 4.74 -7.82 24.51
N ARG A 254 5.53 -8.87 24.19
CA ARG A 254 6.47 -8.88 23.04
C ARG A 254 5.80 -8.88 21.65
N ARG A 255 4.86 -7.97 21.39
CA ARG A 255 4.07 -7.84 20.15
C ARG A 255 4.66 -6.75 19.25
N VAL A 256 4.69 -6.98 17.94
CA VAL A 256 4.95 -5.90 16.96
C VAL A 256 3.71 -5.02 16.85
N THR A 257 3.82 -3.75 17.18
CA THR A 257 2.77 -2.76 16.88
C THR A 257 3.03 -2.19 15.49
N ARG A 258 2.01 -2.17 14.61
CA ARG A 258 2.13 -1.63 13.24
C ARG A 258 1.91 -0.12 13.22
N SER A 259 2.78 0.62 12.53
CA SER A 259 2.59 2.03 12.23
C SER A 259 1.73 2.26 10.97
N PHE A 260 1.44 3.52 10.66
CA PHE A 260 0.74 3.91 9.44
C PHE A 260 1.55 3.62 8.15
N ILE A 261 2.88 3.42 8.22
CA ILE A 261 3.75 3.29 7.04
C ILE A 261 4.20 1.84 6.73
N SER A 262 3.99 0.88 7.62
CA SER A 262 4.44 -0.51 7.42
C SER A 262 3.81 -1.15 6.17
N LYS A 263 2.57 -0.78 5.78
CA LYS A 263 1.94 -1.22 4.53
C LYS A 263 2.67 -0.66 3.29
N PRO A 264 2.86 0.67 3.13
CA PRO A 264 3.75 1.24 2.10
C PRO A 264 5.16 0.64 2.03
N LEU A 265 5.87 0.49 3.16
CA LEU A 265 7.24 -0.04 3.14
C LEU A 265 7.30 -1.52 2.72
N ASN A 266 6.32 -2.33 3.14
CA ASN A 266 6.23 -3.72 2.70
C ASN A 266 5.94 -3.84 1.20
N ALA A 267 5.12 -2.95 0.61
CA ALA A 267 4.91 -2.91 -0.84
C ALA A 267 6.21 -2.53 -1.58
N LEU A 268 6.89 -1.47 -1.15
CA LEU A 268 8.18 -1.02 -1.70
C LEU A 268 9.23 -2.15 -1.72
N LEU A 269 9.36 -2.90 -0.62
CA LEU A 269 10.29 -4.03 -0.51
C LEU A 269 9.97 -5.16 -1.48
N ASN A 270 8.72 -5.63 -1.51
CA ASN A 270 8.34 -6.80 -2.31
C ASN A 270 8.25 -6.48 -3.82
N GLU A 271 7.78 -5.29 -4.19
CA GLU A 271 7.51 -4.94 -5.59
C GLU A 271 8.71 -4.33 -6.33
N ARG A 272 9.56 -3.57 -5.63
CA ARG A 272 10.53 -2.64 -6.25
C ARG A 272 11.97 -2.81 -5.79
N PHE A 273 12.24 -3.01 -4.50
CA PHE A 273 13.59 -2.94 -3.92
C PHE A 273 14.62 -3.80 -4.66
N ILE A 274 14.32 -5.06 -4.98
CA ILE A 274 15.24 -5.96 -5.71
C ILE A 274 15.59 -5.41 -7.11
N LYS A 275 14.65 -4.74 -7.78
CA LYS A 275 14.86 -4.15 -9.11
C LYS A 275 15.72 -2.89 -9.01
N ILE A 276 15.43 -2.01 -8.05
CA ILE A 276 16.22 -0.81 -7.73
C ILE A 276 17.66 -1.22 -7.38
N LEU A 277 17.85 -2.20 -6.49
CA LEU A 277 19.17 -2.71 -6.09
C LEU A 277 19.96 -3.28 -7.27
N ARG A 278 19.31 -4.02 -8.19
CA ARG A 278 19.93 -4.51 -9.41
C ARG A 278 20.41 -3.38 -10.32
N TYR A 279 19.55 -2.41 -10.66
CA TYR A 279 19.96 -1.26 -11.47
C TYR A 279 21.09 -0.48 -10.80
N ARG A 280 21.05 -0.35 -9.48
CA ARG A 280 22.10 0.30 -8.71
C ARG A 280 23.44 -0.43 -8.84
N HIS A 281 23.46 -1.75 -8.66
CA HIS A 281 24.66 -2.57 -8.81
C HIS A 281 25.18 -2.59 -10.25
N THR A 282 24.31 -2.63 -11.26
CA THR A 282 24.69 -2.69 -12.69
C THR A 282 25.24 -1.37 -13.21
N PHE A 283 24.67 -0.22 -12.84
CA PHE A 283 25.02 1.09 -13.40
C PHE A 283 25.78 2.02 -12.43
N GLY A 284 26.06 1.58 -11.20
CA GLY A 284 26.80 2.36 -10.21
C GLY A 284 26.05 3.58 -9.63
N PHE A 285 24.74 3.66 -9.84
CA PHE A 285 23.93 4.81 -9.41
C PHE A 285 23.95 5.04 -7.88
N PRO A 286 23.65 6.26 -7.39
CA PRO A 286 23.17 6.47 -6.02
C PRO A 286 21.73 5.93 -5.85
N TRP A 287 21.23 5.79 -4.60
CA TRP A 287 19.85 5.34 -4.33
C TRP A 287 18.80 6.13 -5.13
N SER A 288 18.84 7.47 -5.07
CA SER A 288 17.92 8.33 -5.81
C SER A 288 18.04 8.16 -7.34
N GLY A 289 19.24 7.87 -7.85
CA GLY A 289 19.47 7.60 -9.27
C GLY A 289 18.77 6.33 -9.72
N ALA A 290 18.98 5.23 -8.98
CA ALA A 290 18.32 3.95 -9.24
C ALA A 290 16.80 4.01 -9.04
N GLU A 291 16.31 4.84 -8.13
CA GLU A 291 14.87 5.12 -7.93
C GLU A 291 14.27 5.89 -9.11
N ILE A 292 14.92 6.96 -9.59
CA ILE A 292 14.43 7.70 -10.77
C ILE A 292 14.50 6.80 -12.02
N PHE A 293 15.61 6.08 -12.22
CA PHE A 293 15.77 5.12 -13.33
C PHE A 293 14.67 4.06 -13.32
N PHE A 294 14.41 3.43 -12.16
CA PHE A 294 13.31 2.47 -11.99
C PHE A 294 11.95 3.03 -12.43
N ASN A 295 11.64 4.27 -12.06
CA ASN A 295 10.36 4.89 -12.40
C ASN A 295 10.29 5.30 -13.89
N ASP A 296 11.39 5.81 -14.47
CA ASP A 296 11.45 6.20 -15.89
C ASP A 296 11.36 5.01 -16.85
N ILE A 297 11.77 3.80 -16.42
CA ILE A 297 11.57 2.55 -17.16
C ILE A 297 10.39 1.69 -16.65
N GLN A 298 9.56 2.19 -15.73
CA GLN A 298 8.44 1.40 -15.22
C GLN A 298 7.40 1.17 -16.34
N GLY A 299 7.33 -0.07 -16.85
CA GLY A 299 6.51 -0.40 -18.02
C GLY A 299 7.16 -0.06 -19.36
N LYS A 300 8.50 0.10 -19.41
CA LYS A 300 9.25 0.50 -20.60
C LYS A 300 10.59 -0.23 -20.71
N SER A 301 11.19 -0.21 -21.91
CA SER A 301 12.42 -0.94 -22.20
C SER A 301 13.61 -0.36 -21.44
N LEU A 302 14.63 -1.19 -21.16
CA LEU A 302 15.89 -0.71 -20.59
C LEU A 302 16.56 0.35 -21.49
N GLY A 303 16.34 0.29 -22.80
CA GLY A 303 16.77 1.31 -23.77
C GLY A 303 15.87 2.56 -23.87
N HIS A 304 14.81 2.70 -23.07
CA HIS A 304 14.00 3.93 -23.01
C HIS A 304 14.71 5.04 -22.22
N ALA A 305 15.65 4.69 -21.35
CA ALA A 305 16.44 5.60 -20.55
C ALA A 305 17.93 5.35 -20.80
N ASP A 306 18.67 6.37 -21.24
CA ASP A 306 20.13 6.31 -21.27
C ASP A 306 20.67 6.29 -19.82
N PRO A 307 21.36 5.23 -19.37
CA PRO A 307 21.94 5.18 -18.02
C PRO A 307 22.96 6.31 -17.76
N SER A 308 23.51 6.91 -18.82
CA SER A 308 24.48 8.01 -18.77
C SER A 308 23.86 9.37 -18.44
N ASP A 309 22.52 9.50 -18.46
CA ASP A 309 21.81 10.77 -18.20
C ASP A 309 22.22 11.35 -16.82
N PRO A 310 22.73 12.59 -16.76
CA PRO A 310 23.16 13.24 -15.53
C PRO A 310 22.11 13.28 -14.41
N LYS A 311 20.82 13.10 -14.70
CA LYS A 311 19.77 13.01 -13.66
C LYS A 311 19.88 11.73 -12.80
N TYR A 312 20.46 10.64 -13.33
CA TYR A 312 20.64 9.39 -12.59
C TYR A 312 21.94 9.37 -11.78
N THR A 313 23.01 9.99 -12.29
CA THR A 313 24.31 10.03 -11.60
C THR A 313 24.43 11.15 -10.57
N ARG A 314 23.47 12.10 -10.54
CA ARG A 314 23.40 13.20 -9.58
C ARG A 314 23.29 12.69 -8.14
N GLU A 315 24.29 13.02 -7.32
CA GLU A 315 24.28 12.75 -5.88
C GLU A 315 23.05 13.35 -5.19
N GLU A 316 22.51 12.60 -4.22
CA GLU A 316 21.41 13.08 -3.40
C GLU A 316 21.91 14.18 -2.45
N LYS A 317 21.58 15.44 -2.77
CA LYS A 317 21.62 16.51 -1.78
C LYS A 317 20.67 16.16 -0.64
N LEU A 318 21.24 15.69 0.47
CA LEU A 318 20.56 15.63 1.76
C LEU A 318 19.93 16.99 2.04
N ALA A 319 18.65 17.00 2.42
CA ALA A 319 17.92 18.25 2.64
C ALA A 319 18.62 19.04 3.76
N ALA A 320 18.85 20.34 3.53
CA ALA A 320 19.63 21.20 4.42
C ALA A 320 18.83 21.62 5.67
N SER A 321 18.36 20.65 6.45
CA SER A 321 17.67 20.87 7.72
C SER A 321 18.43 20.28 8.89
N SER A 322 18.88 21.18 9.77
CA SER A 322 18.90 21.08 11.24
C SER A 322 19.71 19.97 11.93
N THR A 323 19.80 18.76 11.40
CA THR A 323 20.45 17.60 12.03
C THR A 323 21.24 16.79 11.01
N ALA A 324 22.50 16.48 11.33
CA ALA A 324 23.25 15.49 10.59
C ALA A 324 22.60 14.11 10.83
N LEU A 325 22.13 13.45 9.77
CA LEU A 325 21.52 12.13 9.89
C LEU A 325 22.58 11.10 10.34
N PRO A 326 22.25 10.17 11.26
CA PRO A 326 23.17 9.17 11.77
C PRO A 326 23.79 8.30 10.65
N GLU A 327 25.00 7.80 10.90
CA GLU A 327 25.69 6.82 10.02
C GLU A 327 24.78 5.63 9.71
N LEU A 328 24.04 5.13 10.71
CA LEU A 328 23.06 4.04 10.58
C LEU A 328 21.99 4.24 9.48
N VAL A 329 21.75 5.50 9.06
CA VAL A 329 20.77 5.91 8.04
C VAL A 329 21.45 6.38 6.74
N THR A 330 22.75 6.71 6.78
CA THR A 330 23.49 7.34 5.68
C THR A 330 24.65 6.49 5.12
N SER A 331 25.11 5.48 5.85
CA SER A 331 26.00 4.42 5.38
C SER A 331 25.42 3.69 4.17
N ASP A 332 26.30 3.17 3.32
CA ASP A 332 25.93 2.60 2.04
C ASP A 332 26.78 1.35 1.79
N HIS A 333 26.32 0.23 2.35
CA HIS A 333 27.12 -0.99 2.44
C HIS A 333 27.49 -1.59 1.07
N LEU A 334 26.73 -1.25 0.03
CA LEU A 334 26.99 -1.63 -1.35
C LEU A 334 28.19 -0.86 -1.97
N VAL A 335 28.45 0.37 -1.50
CA VAL A 335 29.59 1.19 -1.91
C VAL A 335 30.81 0.91 -1.02
N GLU A 336 30.60 0.69 0.28
CA GLU A 336 31.64 0.28 1.24
C GLU A 336 32.27 -1.08 0.92
N LYS A 337 31.49 -2.01 0.34
CA LYS A 337 31.95 -3.34 -0.06
C LYS A 337 31.48 -3.72 -1.46
N LEU A 338 32.40 -3.62 -2.41
CA LEU A 338 32.24 -4.12 -3.77
C LEU A 338 32.18 -5.66 -3.79
N GLY A 339 31.19 -6.22 -4.49
CA GLY A 339 31.09 -7.66 -4.79
C GLY A 339 30.70 -8.56 -3.62
N ASP A 340 31.23 -9.79 -3.61
CA ASP A 340 30.76 -10.94 -2.81
C ASP A 340 30.77 -10.73 -1.27
N GLY A 341 31.46 -9.70 -0.79
CA GLY A 341 31.54 -9.35 0.63
C GLY A 341 30.35 -8.57 1.19
N ALA A 342 29.38 -8.18 0.35
CA ALA A 342 28.22 -7.37 0.73
C ALA A 342 27.12 -8.19 1.46
N SER A 343 26.60 -7.62 2.55
CA SER A 343 25.47 -8.18 3.32
C SER A 343 24.13 -7.69 2.79
N PHE A 344 23.34 -8.60 2.21
CA PHE A 344 22.01 -8.28 1.68
C PHE A 344 21.01 -7.81 2.77
N PRO A 345 20.93 -8.44 3.97
CA PRO A 345 20.09 -7.94 5.05
C PRO A 345 20.47 -6.53 5.54
N LEU A 346 21.77 -6.20 5.57
CA LEU A 346 22.24 -4.86 5.95
C LEU A 346 21.86 -3.80 4.90
N ILE A 347 22.07 -4.09 3.60
CA ILE A 347 21.65 -3.19 2.51
C ILE A 347 20.14 -2.98 2.53
N THR A 348 19.37 -4.04 2.79
CA THR A 348 17.91 -3.97 2.94
C THR A 348 17.52 -3.07 4.10
N MET A 349 18.15 -3.22 5.27
CA MET A 349 17.86 -2.40 6.45
C MET A 349 18.24 -0.92 6.24
N GLN A 350 19.38 -0.63 5.59
CA GLN A 350 19.77 0.74 5.22
C GLN A 350 18.76 1.38 4.25
N PHE A 351 18.32 0.64 3.22
CA PHE A 351 17.30 1.11 2.27
C PHE A 351 15.94 1.38 2.94
N VAL A 352 15.53 0.53 3.88
CA VAL A 352 14.31 0.73 4.68
C VAL A 352 14.46 1.94 5.60
N LEU A 353 15.58 2.09 6.30
CA LEU A 353 15.82 3.26 7.16
C LEU A 353 15.84 4.57 6.38
N ARG A 354 16.43 4.62 5.17
CA ARG A 354 16.34 5.79 4.29
C ARG A 354 14.88 6.17 4.02
N HIS A 355 14.01 5.21 3.70
CA HIS A 355 12.60 5.46 3.42
C HIS A 355 11.75 5.69 4.68
N PHE A 356 12.15 5.18 5.85
CA PHE A 356 11.44 5.36 7.11
C PHE A 356 11.78 6.70 7.77
N VAL A 357 13.06 7.00 7.97
CA VAL A 357 13.53 8.23 8.63
C VAL A 357 13.25 9.47 7.78
N ARG A 358 13.20 9.32 6.46
CA ARG A 358 12.90 10.40 5.51
C ARG A 358 11.56 10.18 4.80
N CYS A 359 10.63 9.45 5.43
CA CYS A 359 9.33 9.09 4.85
C CYS A 359 8.50 10.28 4.33
N THR A 360 8.75 11.48 4.86
CA THR A 360 8.08 12.73 4.50
C THR A 360 8.61 13.35 3.20
N GLU A 361 9.76 12.89 2.69
CA GLU A 361 10.29 13.22 1.35
C GLU A 361 9.75 12.31 0.23
N PHE A 362 9.05 11.22 0.56
CA PHE A 362 8.60 10.21 -0.42
C PHE A 362 7.08 10.07 -0.46
N CYS A 363 6.53 9.90 -1.66
CA CYS A 363 5.12 9.57 -1.81
C CYS A 363 4.82 8.15 -1.30
N LEU A 364 3.87 8.00 -0.37
CA LEU A 364 3.51 6.67 0.19
C LEU A 364 2.94 5.65 -0.81
N VAL A 365 2.67 6.03 -2.05
CA VAL A 365 2.02 5.17 -3.07
C VAL A 365 2.94 4.81 -4.22
N CYS A 366 3.70 5.78 -4.75
CA CYS A 366 4.64 5.55 -5.86
C CYS A 366 6.10 5.55 -5.44
N HIS A 367 6.40 5.83 -4.16
CA HIS A 367 7.75 5.92 -3.56
C HIS A 367 8.72 6.88 -4.29
N CYS A 368 8.23 7.66 -5.25
CA CYS A 368 8.96 8.77 -5.84
C CYS A 368 9.27 9.81 -4.75
N LYS A 369 10.49 10.33 -4.75
CA LYS A 369 10.82 11.55 -4.01
C LYS A 369 9.94 12.70 -4.50
N THR A 370 9.47 13.54 -3.59
CA THR A 370 8.61 14.68 -3.92
C THR A 370 9.44 15.94 -4.16
N GLU A 371 9.11 16.68 -5.22
CA GLU A 371 9.75 17.96 -5.56
C GLU A 371 9.56 19.02 -4.46
N ASN A 372 8.42 18.93 -3.78
CA ASN A 372 8.01 19.74 -2.65
C ASN A 372 8.64 19.23 -1.35
N ALA A 373 9.95 19.44 -1.19
CA ALA A 373 10.74 19.07 -0.01
C ALA A 373 10.44 19.95 1.24
N PHE A 374 9.16 20.13 1.55
CA PHE A 374 8.69 20.70 2.81
C PHE A 374 8.89 19.69 3.94
N GLU A 375 9.37 20.15 5.08
CA GLU A 375 9.58 19.31 6.27
C GLU A 375 8.24 18.98 6.92
N ALA A 376 7.60 17.88 6.50
CA ALA A 376 6.33 17.43 7.05
C ALA A 376 6.52 16.57 8.32
N LEU A 377 5.54 16.58 9.22
CA LEU A 377 5.42 15.67 10.36
C LEU A 377 4.58 14.42 10.07
N LYS A 378 3.83 14.38 8.97
CA LYS A 378 3.20 13.14 8.45
C LYS A 378 3.52 13.00 6.96
N PRO A 379 3.95 11.82 6.47
CA PRO A 379 4.11 11.55 5.04
C PRO A 379 2.83 11.76 4.25
N TYR A 380 2.99 12.08 2.97
CA TYR A 380 1.88 12.43 2.10
C TYR A 380 1.91 11.66 0.78
N VAL A 381 0.85 11.82 -0.01
CA VAL A 381 0.73 11.27 -1.35
C VAL A 381 0.86 12.41 -2.36
N CYS A 382 1.70 12.22 -3.36
CA CYS A 382 1.98 13.24 -4.37
C CYS A 382 0.73 13.56 -5.22
N SER A 383 0.72 14.73 -5.86
CA SER A 383 -0.37 15.24 -6.70
C SER A 383 -0.63 14.45 -8.00
N LYS A 384 0.11 13.38 -8.28
CA LYS A 384 -0.16 12.48 -9.41
C LYS A 384 -1.55 11.84 -9.23
N SER A 385 -2.44 12.03 -10.21
CA SER A 385 -3.84 11.59 -10.17
C SER A 385 -4.01 10.12 -9.80
N LEU A 386 -3.21 9.23 -10.40
CA LEU A 386 -3.19 7.80 -10.10
C LEU A 386 -2.89 7.52 -8.61
N CYS A 387 -1.93 8.23 -8.02
CA CYS A 387 -1.57 8.05 -6.62
C CYS A 387 -2.67 8.54 -5.67
N LEU A 388 -3.32 9.67 -6.01
CA LEU A 388 -4.47 10.17 -5.25
C LEU A 388 -5.67 9.21 -5.34
N TYR A 389 -5.95 8.65 -6.52
CA TYR A 389 -6.99 7.62 -6.70
C TYR A 389 -6.66 6.33 -5.92
N GLN A 390 -5.41 5.85 -6.00
CA GLN A 390 -4.94 4.69 -5.24
C GLN A 390 -5.07 4.89 -3.72
N LEU A 391 -4.84 6.12 -3.21
CA LEU A 391 -5.09 6.47 -1.81
C LEU A 391 -6.60 6.43 -1.48
N MET A 392 -7.42 7.17 -2.23
CA MET A 392 -8.84 7.36 -1.91
C MET A 392 -9.69 6.10 -2.13
N ALA A 393 -9.60 5.47 -3.31
CA ALA A 393 -10.49 4.41 -3.75
C ALA A 393 -10.00 2.99 -3.40
N LEU A 394 -8.68 2.80 -3.28
CA LEU A 394 -8.04 1.50 -3.04
C LEU A 394 -7.33 1.40 -1.67
N GLY A 395 -7.21 2.51 -0.92
CA GLY A 395 -6.63 2.52 0.42
C GLY A 395 -5.11 2.28 0.46
N PHE A 396 -4.36 2.73 -0.55
CA PHE A 396 -2.89 2.74 -0.53
C PHE A 396 -2.38 4.04 0.13
N GLY A 397 -1.81 3.93 1.33
CA GLY A 397 -1.32 5.08 2.10
C GLY A 397 -1.52 4.88 3.61
N PRO A 398 -1.71 5.96 4.38
CA PRO A 398 -2.01 5.87 5.81
C PRO A 398 -3.31 5.09 6.05
N SER A 399 -3.32 4.22 7.06
CA SER A 399 -4.51 3.43 7.40
C SER A 399 -5.54 4.27 8.14
N LEU A 400 -6.77 4.32 7.60
CA LEU A 400 -7.93 4.90 8.28
C LEU A 400 -8.22 4.17 9.60
N GLU A 401 -8.07 2.84 9.57
CA GLU A 401 -8.24 1.97 10.75
C GLU A 401 -7.25 2.36 11.86
N TRP A 402 -6.01 2.69 11.51
CA TRP A 402 -4.99 3.16 12.45
C TRP A 402 -5.32 4.54 13.05
N GLU A 403 -5.75 5.54 12.24
CA GLU A 403 -6.14 6.87 12.77
C GLU A 403 -7.36 6.78 13.73
N ILE A 404 -8.31 5.87 13.45
CA ILE A 404 -9.46 5.58 14.33
C ILE A 404 -9.02 4.92 15.65
N ILE A 405 -8.01 4.04 15.61
CA ILE A 405 -7.44 3.42 16.81
C ILE A 405 -6.70 4.44 17.67
N SER A 406 -5.91 5.33 17.07
CA SER A 406 -4.96 6.20 17.78
C SER A 406 -5.53 7.56 18.18
N GLN A 407 -6.34 8.19 17.32
CA GLN A 407 -6.84 9.56 17.53
C GLN A 407 -8.36 9.69 17.26
N PRO A 408 -9.23 8.93 17.98
CA PRO A 408 -10.66 8.85 17.68
C PRO A 408 -11.37 10.22 17.75
N ASP A 409 -11.02 11.08 18.71
CA ASP A 409 -11.65 12.40 18.87
C ASP A 409 -11.26 13.35 17.72
N VAL A 410 -10.08 13.17 17.08
CA VAL A 410 -9.69 13.91 15.87
C VAL A 410 -10.48 13.43 14.65
N VAL A 411 -10.77 12.13 14.55
CA VAL A 411 -11.65 11.60 13.49
C VAL A 411 -13.09 12.10 13.68
N ASP A 412 -13.61 12.11 14.91
CA ASP A 412 -14.94 12.63 15.25
C ASP A 412 -15.07 14.13 14.89
N LEU A 413 -14.04 14.92 15.23
CA LEU A 413 -13.91 16.34 14.87
C LEU A 413 -14.03 16.58 13.36
N LEU A 414 -13.25 15.85 12.55
CA LEU A 414 -13.24 15.97 11.09
C LEU A 414 -14.56 15.53 10.44
N VAL A 415 -15.16 14.43 10.92
CA VAL A 415 -16.46 13.97 10.44
C VAL A 415 -17.56 14.97 10.81
N ASN A 416 -17.54 15.50 12.04
CA ASN A 416 -18.56 16.44 12.51
C ASN A 416 -18.50 17.79 11.79
N PHE A 417 -17.32 18.34 11.50
CA PHE A 417 -17.21 19.55 10.67
C PHE A 417 -17.63 19.30 9.21
N THR A 418 -17.29 18.15 8.63
CA THR A 418 -17.78 17.79 7.28
C THR A 418 -19.30 17.70 7.25
N TYR A 419 -19.89 17.04 8.25
CA TYR A 419 -21.34 16.92 8.40
C TYR A 419 -22.02 18.30 8.53
N ALA A 420 -21.49 19.18 9.38
CA ALA A 420 -22.03 20.52 9.56
C ALA A 420 -21.90 21.38 8.28
N SER A 421 -20.80 21.23 7.53
CA SER A 421 -20.57 21.93 6.26
C SER A 421 -21.54 21.46 5.17
N ALA A 422 -21.68 20.14 4.99
CA ALA A 422 -22.62 19.55 4.03
C ALA A 422 -24.07 19.92 4.35
N LYS A 423 -24.51 19.71 5.60
CA LYS A 423 -25.90 19.90 6.03
C LYS A 423 -26.35 21.36 6.08
N LEU A 424 -25.43 22.31 6.00
CA LEU A 424 -25.70 23.75 5.90
C LEU A 424 -25.33 24.36 4.55
N GLY A 425 -25.12 23.53 3.52
CA GLY A 425 -24.92 23.98 2.14
C GLY A 425 -23.57 24.64 1.85
N ARG A 426 -22.57 24.42 2.71
CA ARG A 426 -21.24 25.08 2.67
C ARG A 426 -20.08 24.11 2.46
N LEU A 427 -20.35 22.90 2.00
CA LEU A 427 -19.33 21.99 1.48
C LEU A 427 -19.23 22.20 -0.04
N ASP A 428 -18.05 22.62 -0.50
CA ASP A 428 -17.74 22.91 -1.91
C ASP A 428 -16.73 21.93 -2.52
N ASP A 429 -15.91 21.25 -1.70
CA ASP A 429 -15.09 20.11 -2.10
C ASP A 429 -15.82 18.76 -1.92
N PHE A 430 -15.65 17.86 -2.90
CA PHE A 430 -16.41 16.62 -2.98
C PHE A 430 -15.51 15.40 -3.29
N PRO A 431 -15.88 14.18 -2.83
CA PRO A 431 -15.19 12.93 -3.10
C PRO A 431 -15.49 12.39 -4.52
N THR A 432 -15.22 13.20 -5.54
CA THR A 432 -15.50 12.86 -6.95
C THR A 432 -14.46 11.91 -7.55
N GLY A 433 -14.86 11.10 -8.54
CA GLY A 433 -13.99 10.13 -9.21
C GLY A 433 -13.69 8.87 -8.39
N LEU A 434 -14.43 8.64 -7.30
CA LEU A 434 -14.27 7.46 -6.43
C LEU A 434 -15.28 6.34 -6.73
N GLY A 435 -16.18 6.54 -7.70
CA GLY A 435 -17.22 5.55 -8.06
C GLY A 435 -18.22 5.29 -6.93
N LEU A 436 -18.61 6.33 -6.19
CA LEU A 436 -19.56 6.20 -5.08
C LEU A 436 -20.97 5.96 -5.63
N LEU A 437 -21.52 4.77 -5.41
CA LEU A 437 -22.91 4.47 -5.73
C LEU A 437 -23.83 4.90 -4.58
N VAL A 438 -24.87 5.66 -4.90
CA VAL A 438 -25.78 6.31 -3.96
C VAL A 438 -27.23 6.10 -4.40
N PRO A 439 -28.23 6.22 -3.50
CA PRO A 439 -29.63 6.13 -3.90
C PRO A 439 -30.11 7.44 -4.56
N ALA A 440 -31.23 7.36 -5.27
CA ALA A 440 -31.90 8.52 -5.87
C ALA A 440 -32.36 9.53 -4.79
N VAL A 441 -32.20 10.82 -5.09
CA VAL A 441 -32.23 11.92 -4.10
C VAL A 441 -33.63 12.11 -3.51
N GLU A 442 -34.69 11.92 -4.30
CA GLU A 442 -36.07 12.09 -3.87
C GLU A 442 -36.50 11.04 -2.82
N CYS A 443 -35.74 9.96 -2.68
CA CYS A 443 -35.99 8.91 -1.69
C CYS A 443 -35.64 9.36 -0.26
N TYR A 444 -34.63 10.22 -0.07
CA TYR A 444 -34.18 10.66 1.26
C TYR A 444 -34.23 12.17 1.51
N SER A 445 -34.31 13.02 0.47
CA SER A 445 -34.34 14.50 0.57
C SER A 445 -35.72 15.07 0.97
N ARG A 446 -36.48 14.37 1.82
CA ARG A 446 -37.84 14.77 2.24
C ARG A 446 -37.88 15.85 3.34
N ASP A 447 -36.78 16.56 3.56
CA ASP A 447 -36.69 17.68 4.49
C ASP A 447 -37.28 19.00 3.91
N VAL A 448 -37.66 19.02 2.62
CA VAL A 448 -38.31 20.18 1.97
C VAL A 448 -39.84 20.16 2.16
N SER A 449 -40.29 20.74 3.27
CA SER A 449 -41.60 21.38 3.50
C SER A 449 -42.89 20.70 2.98
N LEU A 450 -43.55 19.93 3.84
CA LEU A 450 -44.99 19.63 3.74
C LEU A 450 -45.87 20.83 4.15
N VAL A 451 -45.91 21.90 3.33
CA VAL A 451 -46.84 23.04 3.54
C VAL A 451 -47.38 23.60 2.23
N GLY A 452 -48.71 23.60 2.06
CA GLY A 452 -49.43 24.62 1.27
C GLY A 452 -49.53 24.44 -0.25
N SER A 453 -50.62 23.80 -0.70
CA SER A 453 -51.38 24.11 -1.93
C SER A 453 -50.64 24.39 -3.26
N GLY A 454 -50.48 23.33 -4.06
CA GLY A 454 -51.23 23.24 -5.32
C GLY A 454 -50.88 24.18 -6.48
N LEU A 455 -49.83 23.83 -7.22
CA LEU A 455 -49.81 24.07 -8.67
C LEU A 455 -49.21 22.86 -9.41
N SER A 456 -49.75 22.53 -10.58
CA SER A 456 -49.40 21.34 -11.36
C SER A 456 -48.13 21.54 -12.19
N SER A 457 -46.95 21.42 -11.57
CA SER A 457 -45.71 21.24 -12.34
C SER A 457 -45.61 19.79 -12.81
N LYS A 458 -45.81 19.56 -14.11
CA LYS A 458 -45.51 18.27 -14.77
C LYS A 458 -44.01 18.15 -15.06
N THR A 459 -43.19 18.14 -14.03
CA THR A 459 -41.78 17.73 -14.15
C THR A 459 -41.75 16.20 -14.28
N SER A 460 -41.16 15.67 -15.35
CA SER A 460 -41.31 14.26 -15.74
C SER A 460 -40.47 13.32 -14.87
N LEU A 461 -41.12 12.58 -13.97
CA LEU A 461 -40.47 11.49 -13.22
C LEU A 461 -39.87 10.45 -14.19
N SER A 462 -38.58 10.15 -14.03
CA SER A 462 -37.98 8.92 -14.55
C SER A 462 -38.55 7.73 -13.75
N SER A 463 -39.56 7.07 -14.31
CA SER A 463 -40.47 6.13 -13.63
C SER A 463 -39.86 4.76 -13.23
N GLY A 464 -38.57 4.71 -12.86
CA GLY A 464 -37.81 3.47 -12.62
C GLY A 464 -37.11 3.34 -11.25
N SER A 465 -36.85 4.42 -10.52
CA SER A 465 -35.94 4.42 -9.35
C SER A 465 -36.56 3.94 -8.03
N VAL A 466 -37.89 4.02 -7.87
CA VAL A 466 -38.60 3.67 -6.62
C VAL A 466 -39.33 2.34 -6.77
N HIS A 467 -39.23 1.48 -5.77
CA HIS A 467 -39.86 0.16 -5.74
C HIS A 467 -40.78 0.02 -4.52
N GLN A 468 -41.79 -0.85 -4.63
CA GLN A 468 -42.72 -1.19 -3.54
C GLN A 468 -42.52 -2.64 -3.11
N ALA A 469 -42.47 -2.87 -1.80
CA ALA A 469 -42.38 -4.19 -1.17
C ALA A 469 -42.97 -4.13 0.25
N LYS A 470 -43.02 -5.28 0.92
CA LYS A 470 -43.44 -5.40 2.32
C LYS A 470 -42.25 -5.79 3.20
N PHE A 471 -42.02 -5.06 4.29
CA PHE A 471 -40.87 -5.25 5.16
C PHE A 471 -41.31 -5.73 6.56
N ASP A 472 -40.62 -6.75 7.09
CA ASP A 472 -40.73 -7.22 8.47
C ASP A 472 -39.39 -7.02 9.19
N GLN A 473 -39.36 -6.07 10.11
CA GLN A 473 -38.15 -5.71 10.87
C GLN A 473 -37.73 -6.80 11.87
N SER A 474 -38.67 -7.64 12.34
CA SER A 474 -38.36 -8.71 13.30
C SER A 474 -37.63 -9.89 12.64
N LYS A 475 -37.89 -10.13 11.35
CA LYS A 475 -37.24 -11.17 10.54
C LYS A 475 -36.07 -10.66 9.70
N LEU A 476 -35.96 -9.34 9.52
CA LEU A 476 -35.08 -8.69 8.52
C LEU A 476 -35.38 -9.18 7.08
N GLU A 477 -36.67 -9.28 6.76
CA GLU A 477 -37.17 -9.81 5.48
C GLU A 477 -37.93 -8.76 4.66
N LEU A 478 -37.68 -8.77 3.35
CA LEU A 478 -38.37 -7.95 2.35
C LEU A 478 -39.14 -8.86 1.38
N LEU A 479 -40.45 -8.81 1.43
CA LEU A 479 -41.38 -9.60 0.65
C LEU A 479 -41.90 -8.80 -0.57
N PHE A 480 -41.68 -9.32 -1.77
CA PHE A 480 -42.15 -8.73 -3.01
C PHE A 480 -43.56 -9.21 -3.40
N PRO A 481 -44.35 -8.39 -4.12
CA PRO A 481 -45.64 -8.84 -4.66
C PRO A 481 -45.45 -9.99 -5.65
N SER A 482 -46.20 -11.08 -5.47
CA SER A 482 -46.04 -12.39 -6.13
C SER A 482 -46.29 -12.44 -7.66
N GLY A 483 -46.31 -11.29 -8.34
CA GLY A 483 -46.49 -11.16 -9.79
C GLY A 483 -45.25 -10.68 -10.55
N ARG A 484 -44.10 -10.47 -9.88
CA ARG A 484 -42.82 -10.16 -10.55
C ARG A 484 -42.03 -11.43 -10.83
N GLY A 485 -41.68 -11.68 -12.09
CA GLY A 485 -40.93 -12.89 -12.50
C GLY A 485 -39.46 -12.92 -12.09
N ASN A 486 -38.82 -11.76 -11.91
CA ASN A 486 -37.43 -11.63 -11.47
C ASN A 486 -37.34 -10.81 -10.17
N CYS A 487 -36.35 -11.13 -9.33
CA CYS A 487 -35.96 -10.29 -8.19
C CYS A 487 -35.40 -8.94 -8.67
N PRO A 488 -35.84 -7.79 -8.14
CA PRO A 488 -35.34 -6.47 -8.55
C PRO A 488 -34.07 -6.02 -7.79
N VAL A 489 -33.52 -6.87 -6.91
CA VAL A 489 -32.30 -6.59 -6.12
C VAL A 489 -31.36 -7.79 -6.16
N LEU A 490 -30.06 -7.55 -6.07
CA LEU A 490 -29.00 -8.56 -6.07
C LEU A 490 -28.41 -8.77 -4.67
N ALA A 491 -27.82 -9.94 -4.45
CA ALA A 491 -27.14 -10.25 -3.20
C ALA A 491 -25.91 -9.34 -3.02
N GLY A 492 -25.96 -8.48 -2.01
CA GLY A 492 -24.93 -7.51 -1.69
C GLY A 492 -25.27 -6.05 -1.98
N ASP A 493 -26.39 -5.77 -2.66
CA ASP A 493 -26.92 -4.41 -2.89
C ASP A 493 -27.18 -3.68 -1.57
N TRP A 494 -27.02 -2.35 -1.58
CA TRP A 494 -27.49 -1.48 -0.49
C TRP A 494 -28.82 -0.84 -0.87
N LEU A 495 -29.75 -0.81 0.10
CA LEU A 495 -31.09 -0.27 -0.05
C LEU A 495 -31.31 0.87 0.96
N VAL A 496 -32.05 1.90 0.54
CA VAL A 496 -32.76 2.80 1.46
C VAL A 496 -34.25 2.51 1.37
N MET A 497 -34.89 2.24 2.51
CA MET A 497 -36.32 1.99 2.63
C MET A 497 -36.99 3.12 3.42
N CYS A 498 -38.18 3.52 2.99
CA CYS A 498 -39.02 4.53 3.61
C CYS A 498 -40.42 3.96 3.81
N SER A 499 -40.91 3.95 5.05
CA SER A 499 -42.32 3.66 5.33
C SER A 499 -43.13 4.96 5.36
N ARG A 500 -44.45 4.82 5.27
CA ARG A 500 -45.41 5.90 5.59
C ARG A 500 -45.85 5.88 7.06
N LEU A 501 -45.48 4.83 7.81
CA LEU A 501 -45.96 4.56 9.17
C LEU A 501 -44.96 4.94 10.28
N CYS A 502 -43.70 5.24 9.93
CA CYS A 502 -42.67 5.64 10.88
C CYS A 502 -41.80 6.79 10.34
N ASN A 503 -41.44 7.73 11.22
CA ASN A 503 -40.68 8.95 10.88
C ASN A 503 -39.16 8.67 10.77
N GLY A 504 -38.79 7.72 9.92
CA GLY A 504 -37.40 7.30 9.74
C GLY A 504 -37.13 6.64 8.40
N GLN A 505 -35.87 6.68 7.99
CA GLN A 505 -35.34 6.00 6.82
C GLN A 505 -34.49 4.81 7.30
N PHE A 506 -34.61 3.66 6.64
CA PHE A 506 -33.93 2.42 7.00
C PHE A 506 -32.91 2.06 5.92
N HIS A 507 -31.64 1.92 6.30
CA HIS A 507 -30.58 1.55 5.39
C HIS A 507 -30.07 0.15 5.73
N CYS A 508 -29.96 -0.72 4.74
CA CYS A 508 -29.55 -2.12 4.93
C CYS A 508 -28.92 -2.69 3.64
N ARG A 509 -28.20 -3.79 3.80
CA ARG A 509 -27.62 -4.56 2.70
C ARG A 509 -28.41 -5.84 2.46
N VAL A 510 -28.66 -6.18 1.20
CA VAL A 510 -29.22 -7.48 0.82
C VAL A 510 -28.19 -8.57 1.13
N GLN A 511 -28.58 -9.58 1.91
CA GLN A 511 -27.73 -10.73 2.23
C GLN A 511 -27.96 -11.90 1.28
N ASP A 512 -29.23 -12.25 1.04
CA ASP A 512 -29.61 -13.46 0.30
C ASP A 512 -30.96 -13.26 -0.42
N ILE A 513 -31.01 -13.70 -1.67
CA ILE A 513 -32.17 -13.62 -2.57
C ILE A 513 -32.75 -15.01 -2.92
N SER A 514 -32.17 -16.09 -2.38
CA SER A 514 -32.50 -17.49 -2.72
C SER A 514 -33.94 -17.91 -2.37
N PHE A 515 -34.63 -17.10 -1.55
CA PHE A 515 -36.00 -17.34 -1.06
C PHE A 515 -37.06 -16.44 -1.74
N PHE A 516 -36.72 -15.81 -2.87
CA PHE A 516 -37.61 -14.91 -3.62
C PHE A 516 -39.00 -15.57 -3.87
N PRO A 517 -40.14 -14.90 -3.55
CA PRO A 517 -40.32 -13.46 -3.37
C PRO A 517 -39.87 -12.86 -2.03
N THR A 518 -39.34 -13.64 -1.08
CA THR A 518 -38.75 -13.13 0.16
C THR A 518 -37.24 -12.95 0.03
N VAL A 519 -36.73 -11.78 0.39
CA VAL A 519 -35.30 -11.42 0.36
C VAL A 519 -34.83 -11.13 1.79
N LYS A 520 -33.66 -11.64 2.18
CA LYS A 520 -33.07 -11.44 3.51
C LYS A 520 -32.12 -10.25 3.52
N LEU A 521 -32.18 -9.47 4.59
CA LEU A 521 -31.45 -8.21 4.77
C LEU A 521 -30.47 -8.30 5.94
N SER A 522 -29.50 -7.38 5.96
CA SER A 522 -28.63 -7.15 7.12
C SER A 522 -29.41 -6.55 8.29
N SER A 523 -28.73 -6.39 9.43
CA SER A 523 -29.17 -5.45 10.46
C SER A 523 -29.44 -4.06 9.85
N VAL A 524 -30.49 -3.42 10.34
CA VAL A 524 -31.04 -2.19 9.78
C VAL A 524 -30.49 -0.97 10.51
N ILE A 525 -29.94 -0.03 9.76
CA ILE A 525 -29.46 1.27 10.24
C ILE A 525 -30.63 2.25 10.15
N THR A 526 -31.09 2.76 11.30
CA THR A 526 -32.24 3.68 11.37
C THR A 526 -31.79 5.14 11.39
N ARG A 527 -31.99 5.85 10.29
CA ARG A 527 -31.82 7.31 10.17
C ARG A 527 -33.11 8.00 10.64
N ARG A 528 -33.07 8.64 11.82
CA ARG A 528 -34.18 9.46 12.33
C ARG A 528 -34.18 10.81 11.62
N VAL A 529 -35.33 11.21 11.06
CA VAL A 529 -35.52 12.53 10.46
C VAL A 529 -36.09 13.47 11.54
N SER A 530 -35.38 14.56 11.84
CA SER A 530 -35.80 15.52 12.87
C SER A 530 -36.94 16.38 12.34
N ALA A 531 -38.14 16.27 12.95
CA ALA A 531 -39.22 17.20 12.69
C ALA A 531 -38.79 18.65 13.01
N SER A 532 -39.26 19.61 12.20
CA SER A 532 -38.88 21.02 12.32
C SER A 532 -39.27 21.61 13.68
N ALA A 533 -38.39 22.45 14.22
CA ALA A 533 -38.61 23.10 15.52
C ALA A 533 -39.82 24.03 15.48
N GLY A 534 -40.93 23.62 16.12
CA GLY A 534 -42.18 24.38 16.16
C GLY A 534 -43.30 23.71 16.96
N SER A 535 -43.37 22.37 16.96
CA SER A 535 -44.26 21.63 17.86
C SER A 535 -43.76 21.67 19.30
N LYS A 536 -44.56 22.21 20.23
CA LYS A 536 -44.31 22.09 21.68
C LYS A 536 -44.23 20.60 22.09
N PRO A 537 -43.41 20.24 23.08
CA PRO A 537 -43.38 18.87 23.62
C PRO A 537 -44.69 18.57 24.37
N GLY A 538 -45.66 18.00 23.66
CA GLY A 538 -46.82 17.38 24.27
C GLY A 538 -46.38 16.10 24.98
N SER A 539 -46.64 16.00 26.28
CA SER A 539 -46.25 14.86 27.11
C SER A 539 -46.99 13.59 26.68
N ASN A 540 -46.30 12.71 25.95
CA ASN A 540 -46.60 11.28 25.82
C ASN A 540 -45.39 10.59 25.17
N ASP A 541 -44.53 9.96 25.97
CA ASP A 541 -43.47 9.06 25.50
C ASP A 541 -44.06 7.72 25.04
N ASN A 542 -44.97 7.78 24.06
CA ASN A 542 -45.33 6.63 23.25
C ASN A 542 -44.18 6.36 22.28
N GLN A 543 -43.18 5.62 22.79
CA GLN A 543 -42.20 4.92 21.97
C GLN A 543 -42.94 4.26 20.80
N PRO A 544 -42.62 4.60 19.52
CA PRO A 544 -43.40 4.11 18.40
C PRO A 544 -43.26 2.59 18.35
N SER A 545 -44.37 1.89 18.60
CA SER A 545 -44.39 0.44 18.68
C SER A 545 -43.94 -0.13 17.34
N THR A 546 -42.84 -0.90 17.37
CA THR A 546 -42.33 -1.59 16.19
C THR A 546 -43.47 -2.41 15.59
N PRO A 547 -43.97 -2.05 14.39
CA PRO A 547 -45.19 -2.66 13.89
C PRO A 547 -44.88 -4.13 13.58
N LEU A 548 -45.70 -5.03 14.14
CA LEU A 548 -45.44 -6.47 14.11
C LEU A 548 -45.89 -7.07 12.77
N GLY A 549 -44.97 -7.76 12.11
CA GLY A 549 -45.21 -8.42 10.82
C GLY A 549 -44.75 -7.57 9.63
N TYR A 550 -45.45 -7.75 8.50
CA TYR A 550 -45.09 -7.18 7.20
C TYR A 550 -45.85 -5.89 6.90
N HIS A 551 -45.12 -4.80 6.65
CA HIS A 551 -45.70 -3.47 6.37
C HIS A 551 -45.24 -2.91 5.03
N ASP A 552 -46.13 -2.20 4.33
CA ASP A 552 -45.82 -1.62 3.02
C ASP A 552 -44.73 -0.52 3.13
N VAL A 553 -43.68 -0.68 2.33
CA VAL A 553 -42.55 0.24 2.22
C VAL A 553 -42.26 0.58 0.76
N THR A 554 -41.76 1.79 0.54
CA THR A 554 -41.08 2.17 -0.70
C THR A 554 -39.58 2.11 -0.49
N PHE A 555 -38.81 1.58 -1.45
CA PHE A 555 -37.35 1.53 -1.35
C PHE A 555 -36.65 1.90 -2.66
N CYS A 556 -35.38 2.28 -2.55
CA CYS A 556 -34.49 2.66 -3.64
C CYS A 556 -33.12 1.99 -3.45
N ILE A 557 -32.45 1.62 -4.54
CA ILE A 557 -31.16 0.93 -4.55
C ILE A 557 -30.02 1.97 -4.58
N TYR A 558 -28.86 1.66 -4.01
CA TYR A 558 -27.63 2.44 -4.19
C TYR A 558 -27.02 2.14 -5.56
N ASN A 559 -27.52 2.80 -6.61
CA ASN A 559 -27.14 2.54 -8.01
C ASN A 559 -26.95 3.79 -8.88
N LEU A 560 -27.14 5.00 -8.33
CA LEU A 560 -26.84 6.25 -9.01
C LEU A 560 -25.39 6.63 -8.71
N ASN A 561 -24.66 7.12 -9.71
CA ASN A 561 -23.27 7.58 -9.51
C ASN A 561 -23.27 8.99 -8.88
N PHE A 562 -22.50 9.16 -7.80
CA PHE A 562 -22.34 10.43 -7.10
C PHE A 562 -21.67 11.53 -7.94
N ASP A 563 -20.94 11.17 -8.99
CA ASP A 563 -20.35 12.16 -9.89
C ASP A 563 -21.40 12.89 -10.75
N ASP A 564 -22.54 12.23 -11.05
CA ASP A 564 -23.54 12.70 -12.02
C ASP A 564 -24.68 13.56 -11.42
N ILE A 565 -24.78 13.67 -10.08
CA ILE A 565 -25.82 14.44 -9.37
C ILE A 565 -25.43 15.92 -9.15
N GLU A 566 -26.39 16.80 -8.84
CA GLU A 566 -26.11 18.23 -8.66
C GLU A 566 -25.44 18.57 -7.31
N THR A 567 -24.78 19.73 -7.22
CA THR A 567 -24.03 20.14 -6.01
C THR A 567 -24.87 20.14 -4.70
N PRO A 568 -26.11 20.67 -4.66
CA PRO A 568 -26.95 20.61 -3.45
C PRO A 568 -27.35 19.16 -3.09
N GLU A 569 -27.45 18.30 -4.10
CA GLU A 569 -27.73 16.88 -3.93
C GLU A 569 -26.51 16.15 -3.37
N LYS A 570 -25.29 16.45 -3.84
CA LYS A 570 -24.03 15.92 -3.28
C LYS A 570 -23.88 16.23 -1.80
N GLN A 571 -24.18 17.46 -1.39
CA GLN A 571 -24.21 17.89 0.01
C GLN A 571 -25.24 17.08 0.84
N SER A 572 -26.45 16.92 0.31
CA SER A 572 -27.52 16.12 0.94
C SER A 572 -27.16 14.63 1.02
N THR A 573 -26.48 14.11 0.00
CA THR A 573 -26.02 12.72 -0.11
C THR A 573 -24.93 12.40 0.89
N ILE A 574 -23.91 13.26 1.02
CA ILE A 574 -22.85 13.14 2.03
C ILE A 574 -23.47 13.17 3.44
N THR A 575 -24.40 14.10 3.68
CA THR A 575 -25.13 14.17 4.96
C THR A 575 -25.85 12.85 5.28
N MET A 576 -26.53 12.25 4.31
CA MET A 576 -27.18 10.94 4.45
C MET A 576 -26.18 9.80 4.68
N LEU A 577 -25.08 9.74 3.92
CA LEU A 577 -24.05 8.70 4.10
C LEU A 577 -23.41 8.79 5.50
N LEU A 578 -23.10 10.00 5.98
CA LEU A 578 -22.58 10.22 7.32
C LEU A 578 -23.62 9.89 8.42
N ASP A 579 -24.91 10.18 8.21
CA ASP A 579 -25.98 9.74 9.12
C ASP A 579 -26.05 8.21 9.25
N THR A 580 -25.59 7.45 8.24
CA THR A 580 -25.55 5.97 8.31
C THR A 580 -24.30 5.39 8.99
N LEU A 581 -23.22 6.14 9.18
CA LEU A 581 -22.00 5.62 9.82
C LEU A 581 -22.26 5.18 11.29
N PRO A 582 -21.45 4.27 11.86
CA PRO A 582 -21.33 4.10 13.31
C PRO A 582 -20.52 5.25 13.95
N SER A 583 -20.58 5.36 15.28
CA SER A 583 -19.70 6.27 16.03
C SER A 583 -18.23 5.85 15.92
N VAL A 584 -17.30 6.77 16.15
CA VAL A 584 -15.87 6.46 16.07
C VAL A 584 -15.48 5.43 17.13
N ASP A 585 -16.03 5.52 18.34
CA ASP A 585 -15.79 4.53 19.41
C ASP A 585 -16.25 3.12 19.00
N ALA A 586 -17.37 2.98 18.28
CA ALA A 586 -17.85 1.68 17.81
C ALA A 586 -17.03 1.13 16.61
N MET A 587 -16.42 2.00 15.80
CA MET A 587 -15.41 1.58 14.82
C MET A 587 -14.12 1.13 15.50
N ARG A 588 -13.68 1.86 16.54
CA ARG A 588 -12.51 1.52 17.35
C ARG A 588 -12.67 0.19 18.06
N GLU A 589 -13.84 -0.06 18.67
CA GLU A 589 -14.19 -1.33 19.31
C GLU A 589 -14.17 -2.49 18.30
N PHE A 590 -14.78 -2.32 17.11
CA PHE A 590 -14.75 -3.33 16.05
C PHE A 590 -13.30 -3.65 15.60
N LEU A 591 -12.45 -2.63 15.46
CA LEU A 591 -11.06 -2.78 15.04
C LEU A 591 -10.14 -3.37 16.13
N MET A 592 -10.48 -3.17 17.42
CA MET A 592 -9.75 -3.77 18.54
C MET A 592 -10.20 -5.21 18.86
N ASN A 593 -11.38 -5.64 18.39
CA ASN A 593 -11.96 -6.94 18.71
C ASN A 593 -11.21 -8.11 18.03
N THR A 594 -10.20 -8.61 18.73
CA THR A 594 -9.27 -9.65 18.25
C THR A 594 -9.91 -11.04 18.34
N THR A 595 -10.84 -11.32 17.44
CA THR A 595 -11.16 -12.72 17.07
C THR A 595 -10.06 -13.30 16.16
N ASN A 596 -9.96 -14.63 16.04
CA ASN A 596 -8.83 -15.36 15.39
C ASN A 596 -8.67 -15.17 13.85
N LYS A 597 -8.95 -13.99 13.32
CA LYS A 597 -8.63 -13.57 11.95
C LYS A 597 -7.36 -12.71 11.98
N ALA A 598 -6.72 -12.54 10.82
CA ALA A 598 -5.83 -11.40 10.63
C ALA A 598 -6.59 -10.08 10.84
N GLU A 599 -5.89 -9.05 11.32
CA GLU A 599 -6.37 -7.70 11.67
C GLU A 599 -7.71 -7.29 11.02
N PRO A 600 -8.79 -7.08 11.78
CA PRO A 600 -10.09 -6.76 11.21
C PRO A 600 -10.05 -5.39 10.50
N MET A 601 -10.57 -5.33 9.28
CA MET A 601 -10.67 -4.08 8.50
C MET A 601 -12.11 -3.58 8.42
N LEU A 602 -12.33 -2.27 8.30
CA LEU A 602 -13.69 -1.71 8.13
C LEU A 602 -14.37 -2.20 6.85
N THR A 603 -13.59 -2.65 5.85
CA THR A 603 -14.07 -3.33 4.62
C THR A 603 -14.74 -4.69 4.87
N ASP A 604 -14.57 -5.27 6.06
CA ASP A 604 -15.21 -6.54 6.43
C ASP A 604 -16.53 -6.31 7.17
N TRP A 605 -16.76 -5.11 7.70
CA TRP A 605 -18.03 -4.73 8.36
C TRP A 605 -19.15 -4.41 7.36
N ARG A 606 -19.20 -5.15 6.24
CA ARG A 606 -20.09 -4.94 5.08
C ARG A 606 -21.59 -5.01 5.39
N GLY A 607 -21.98 -5.46 6.58
CA GLY A 607 -23.37 -5.44 7.06
C GLY A 607 -23.75 -4.17 7.83
N ARG A 608 -22.77 -3.34 8.22
CA ARG A 608 -22.96 -2.12 9.02
C ARG A 608 -22.50 -0.85 8.32
N ILE A 609 -21.52 -0.93 7.41
CA ILE A 609 -20.99 0.21 6.66
C ILE A 609 -21.11 -0.08 5.15
N SER A 610 -21.67 0.84 4.39
CA SER A 610 -21.71 0.76 2.92
C SER A 610 -20.38 1.20 2.32
N LYS A 611 -20.00 0.69 1.14
CA LYS A 611 -18.74 1.10 0.47
C LYS A 611 -18.68 2.62 0.33
N SER A 612 -19.76 3.23 -0.16
CA SER A 612 -19.87 4.68 -0.38
C SER A 612 -19.71 5.49 0.92
N ALA A 613 -20.26 5.03 2.05
CA ALA A 613 -20.05 5.70 3.34
C ALA A 613 -18.63 5.52 3.89
N LEU A 614 -18.01 4.34 3.69
CA LEU A 614 -16.62 4.08 4.07
C LEU A 614 -15.64 4.93 3.24
N ASP A 615 -15.88 5.10 1.95
CA ASP A 615 -15.01 5.87 1.06
C ASP A 615 -15.17 7.38 1.27
N VAL A 616 -16.36 7.87 1.64
CA VAL A 616 -16.55 9.24 2.17
C VAL A 616 -15.74 9.43 3.47
N LEU A 617 -15.76 8.46 4.40
CA LEU A 617 -14.96 8.54 5.63
C LEU A 617 -13.44 8.55 5.35
N ARG A 618 -12.97 7.72 4.41
CA ARG A 618 -11.58 7.74 3.92
C ARG A 618 -11.21 9.10 3.37
N TRP A 619 -12.05 9.65 2.48
CA TRP A 619 -11.83 10.98 1.90
C TRP A 619 -11.76 12.06 2.98
N ILE A 620 -12.66 12.10 3.96
CA ILE A 620 -12.67 13.10 5.05
C ILE A 620 -11.32 13.17 5.78
N VAL A 621 -10.78 12.01 6.16
CA VAL A 621 -9.52 11.90 6.91
C VAL A 621 -8.33 12.16 6.00
N ALA A 622 -8.21 11.46 4.87
CA ALA A 622 -7.01 11.49 4.03
C ALA A 622 -6.90 12.74 3.12
N SER A 623 -7.95 13.56 3.01
CA SER A 623 -7.87 14.92 2.43
C SER A 623 -7.45 16.00 3.45
N ASN A 624 -7.27 15.66 4.73
CA ASN A 624 -6.69 16.59 5.70
C ASN A 624 -5.16 16.52 5.64
N ARG A 625 -4.51 17.64 5.28
CA ARG A 625 -3.03 17.75 5.21
C ARG A 625 -2.40 18.33 6.48
N SER A 626 -3.20 18.74 7.46
CA SER A 626 -2.74 19.28 8.73
C SER A 626 -2.59 18.16 9.77
N CYS A 627 -1.43 18.07 10.41
CA CYS A 627 -1.19 17.17 11.54
C CYS A 627 -1.81 17.77 12.82
N ILE A 628 -3.10 17.46 13.03
CA ILE A 628 -3.85 17.79 14.24
C ILE A 628 -3.60 16.72 15.30
N ILE A 629 -3.44 17.13 16.56
CA ILE A 629 -3.30 16.29 17.75
C ILE A 629 -4.25 16.83 18.84
N GLN A 630 -4.85 15.95 19.64
CA GLN A 630 -5.63 16.31 20.82
C GLN A 630 -4.71 16.42 22.04
N ASP A 631 -4.64 17.58 22.70
CA ASP A 631 -3.82 17.73 23.89
C ASP A 631 -4.62 17.37 25.15
N GLY A 632 -4.08 16.46 25.97
CA GLY A 632 -4.57 16.18 27.33
C GLY A 632 -5.44 14.93 27.53
N HIS A 633 -5.58 14.02 26.55
CA HIS A 633 -6.29 12.75 26.80
C HIS A 633 -5.84 11.57 25.91
N THR A 634 -4.94 10.72 26.43
CA THR A 634 -4.70 9.35 25.93
C THR A 634 -4.59 8.38 27.10
N ALA A 635 -4.90 7.10 26.87
CA ALA A 635 -4.77 6.04 27.90
C ALA A 635 -3.30 5.67 28.15
N ASP A 636 -2.48 5.68 27.10
CA ASP A 636 -1.02 5.59 27.20
C ASP A 636 -0.44 6.99 27.46
N GLY A 637 0.48 7.10 28.43
CA GLY A 637 1.00 8.36 28.96
C GLY A 637 2.00 9.12 28.07
N ALA A 638 1.76 9.17 26.75
CA ALA A 638 2.67 9.77 25.78
C ALA A 638 2.56 11.29 25.64
N TYR A 639 1.39 11.88 25.91
CA TYR A 639 1.17 13.33 25.77
C TYR A 639 1.34 14.07 27.10
N ARG A 640 2.16 15.13 27.07
CA ARG A 640 2.49 15.95 28.24
C ARG A 640 1.48 17.08 28.40
N ASP A 641 0.98 17.30 29.61
CA ASP A 641 0.05 18.40 29.94
C ASP A 641 0.68 19.81 29.72
N SER A 642 2.00 19.88 29.53
CA SER A 642 2.79 21.09 29.25
C SER A 642 2.48 21.78 27.91
N ASP A 643 1.85 21.09 26.96
CA ASP A 643 1.62 21.61 25.60
C ASP A 643 0.26 22.31 25.41
N ARG A 644 -0.54 22.39 26.49
CA ARG A 644 -1.86 23.06 26.52
C ARG A 644 -1.73 24.56 26.77
N VAL A 645 -2.63 25.33 26.18
CA VAL A 645 -2.77 26.78 26.44
C VAL A 645 -3.56 26.99 27.74
N SER A 646 -2.99 27.74 28.70
CA SER A 646 -3.67 28.05 29.96
C SER A 646 -4.57 29.29 29.86
N GLY A 647 -5.63 29.36 30.67
CA GLY A 647 -6.67 30.39 30.57
C GLY A 647 -7.76 30.03 29.55
N MET A 648 -7.89 28.73 29.24
CA MET A 648 -8.80 28.13 28.25
C MET A 648 -9.58 26.94 28.84
N GLU A 649 -9.87 27.03 30.14
CA GLU A 649 -10.56 26.00 30.91
C GLU A 649 -11.99 25.79 30.39
N GLY A 650 -12.44 24.53 30.32
CA GLY A 650 -13.75 24.18 29.75
C GLY A 650 -13.80 24.09 28.22
N TYR A 651 -12.68 24.24 27.51
CA TYR A 651 -12.55 23.92 26.08
C TYR A 651 -11.61 22.73 25.87
N MET A 652 -11.99 21.84 24.96
CA MET A 652 -11.10 20.80 24.44
C MET A 652 -10.10 21.44 23.46
N GLN A 653 -8.83 21.05 23.56
CA GLN A 653 -7.73 21.68 22.81
C GLN A 653 -7.19 20.72 21.75
N PHE A 654 -7.23 21.16 20.49
CA PHE A 654 -6.63 20.47 19.35
C PHE A 654 -5.51 21.33 18.78
N ARG A 655 -4.28 20.83 18.81
CA ARG A 655 -3.07 21.52 18.37
C ARG A 655 -2.68 21.08 16.96
N PHE A 656 -2.29 22.06 16.16
CA PHE A 656 -1.73 21.84 14.83
C PHE A 656 -0.23 21.67 15.02
N ALA A 657 0.20 20.44 15.34
CA ALA A 657 1.62 20.09 15.39
C ALA A 657 2.31 20.46 14.07
N GLN A 658 1.57 20.37 12.95
CA GLN A 658 1.84 21.13 11.74
C GLN A 658 0.55 21.44 10.97
N GLY A 659 0.47 22.60 10.31
CA GLY A 659 -0.50 22.83 9.23
C GLY A 659 -0.08 22.15 7.92
N ALA A 660 -0.70 22.53 6.80
CA ALA A 660 -0.23 22.11 5.48
C ALA A 660 1.27 22.51 5.27
N PRO A 661 2.18 21.57 4.92
CA PRO A 661 3.62 21.84 4.93
C PRO A 661 4.07 22.97 3.99
N ASP A 662 3.42 23.12 2.84
CA ASP A 662 3.66 24.19 1.87
C ASP A 662 3.24 25.58 2.40
N LYS A 663 2.23 25.63 3.26
CA LYS A 663 1.78 26.85 3.93
C LYS A 663 2.69 27.20 5.11
N GLU A 664 3.12 26.19 5.88
CA GLU A 664 4.07 26.40 6.99
C GLU A 664 5.38 27.03 6.48
N GLN A 665 5.92 26.57 5.34
CA GLN A 665 7.13 27.18 4.77
C GLN A 665 6.89 28.63 4.29
N ARG A 666 5.78 28.90 3.58
CA ARG A 666 5.44 30.28 3.16
C ARG A 666 5.30 31.23 4.35
N PHE A 667 4.68 30.76 5.43
CA PHE A 667 4.54 31.50 6.67
C PHE A 667 5.88 31.75 7.38
N ILE A 668 6.78 30.76 7.43
CA ILE A 668 8.14 30.96 7.97
C ILE A 668 8.89 32.02 7.14
N GLN A 669 8.88 31.90 5.80
CA GLN A 669 9.51 32.87 4.91
C GLN A 669 8.95 34.29 5.09
N ALA A 670 7.62 34.43 5.29
CA ALA A 670 6.99 35.72 5.56
C ALA A 670 7.40 36.32 6.92
N VAL A 671 7.49 35.49 7.97
CA VAL A 671 7.96 35.91 9.30
C VAL A 671 9.42 36.36 9.25
N ASP A 672 10.30 35.59 8.60
CA ASP A 672 11.73 35.90 8.50
C ASP A 672 11.95 37.20 7.71
N ALA A 673 11.30 37.35 6.56
CA ALA A 673 11.36 38.55 5.73
C ALA A 673 10.83 39.80 6.45
N ALA A 674 9.71 39.70 7.17
CA ALA A 674 9.18 40.81 7.96
C ALA A 674 10.08 41.16 9.15
N THR A 675 10.61 40.16 9.85
CA THR A 675 11.51 40.34 11.00
C THR A 675 12.79 41.07 10.60
N SER A 676 13.42 40.65 9.50
CA SER A 676 14.62 41.33 8.98
C SER A 676 14.33 42.75 8.47
N ARG A 677 13.18 42.97 7.82
CA ARG A 677 12.80 44.26 7.21
C ARG A 677 12.34 45.31 8.22
N LEU A 678 11.69 44.89 9.30
CA LEU A 678 11.12 45.77 10.33
C LEU A 678 11.92 45.75 11.66
N ASN A 679 12.99 44.95 11.74
CA ASN A 679 13.83 44.77 12.93
C ASN A 679 13.02 44.38 14.19
N LEU A 680 12.16 43.37 14.03
CA LEU A 680 11.15 43.00 15.05
C LEU A 680 11.77 42.28 16.25
N LYS A 681 11.55 42.81 17.46
CA LYS A 681 11.86 42.10 18.72
C LYS A 681 10.93 40.88 18.94
N TYR A 682 9.69 40.98 18.49
CA TYR A 682 8.67 39.93 18.55
C TYR A 682 8.24 39.61 17.11
N PRO A 683 8.76 38.52 16.48
CA PRO A 683 8.49 38.20 15.07
C PRO A 683 7.00 37.99 14.73
N THR A 684 6.24 37.44 15.69
CA THR A 684 4.83 37.09 15.54
C THR A 684 3.99 37.58 16.72
N ILE A 685 2.69 37.72 16.47
CA ILE A 685 1.64 37.96 17.46
C ILE A 685 0.62 36.82 17.40
N PHE A 686 -0.17 36.63 18.46
CA PHE A 686 -1.22 35.63 18.51
C PHE A 686 -2.60 36.28 18.55
N ALA A 687 -3.51 35.80 17.70
CA ALA A 687 -4.85 36.38 17.56
C ALA A 687 -5.94 35.31 17.35
N TRP A 688 -7.10 35.58 17.93
CA TRP A 688 -8.29 34.74 17.88
C TRP A 688 -9.08 34.97 16.59
N HIS A 689 -9.48 33.88 15.93
CA HIS A 689 -10.50 33.89 14.88
C HIS A 689 -11.58 32.84 15.16
N GLY A 690 -12.82 33.31 15.38
CA GLY A 690 -14.00 32.47 15.57
C GLY A 690 -14.86 32.46 14.31
N SER A 691 -15.46 31.32 14.00
CA SER A 691 -16.22 31.11 12.76
C SER A 691 -17.34 30.11 12.97
N HIS A 692 -18.37 30.18 12.12
CA HIS A 692 -19.51 29.26 12.12
C HIS A 692 -19.04 27.80 11.95
N ILE A 693 -19.71 26.84 12.59
CA ILE A 693 -19.29 25.42 12.62
C ILE A 693 -19.08 24.81 11.22
N SER A 694 -19.90 25.20 10.25
CA SER A 694 -19.85 24.81 8.83
C SER A 694 -18.76 25.48 7.97
N ASN A 695 -17.90 26.32 8.55
CA ASN A 695 -16.71 26.83 7.85
C ASN A 695 -15.46 25.99 8.15
N TRP A 696 -15.45 25.21 9.23
CA TRP A 696 -14.22 24.57 9.71
C TRP A 696 -13.71 23.45 8.82
N HIS A 697 -14.56 22.82 7.99
CA HIS A 697 -14.07 21.85 7.00
C HIS A 697 -13.05 22.48 6.03
N GLY A 698 -13.44 23.58 5.37
CA GLY A 698 -12.53 24.34 4.50
C GLY A 698 -11.35 24.96 5.25
N ILE A 699 -11.59 25.56 6.43
CA ILE A 699 -10.52 26.19 7.23
C ILE A 699 -9.44 25.18 7.67
N LEU A 700 -9.78 23.91 7.96
CA LEU A 700 -8.79 22.89 8.31
C LEU A 700 -7.94 22.42 7.12
N ARG A 701 -8.46 22.51 5.89
CA ARG A 701 -7.82 22.04 4.66
C ARG A 701 -7.02 23.13 3.94
N GLU A 702 -7.58 24.33 3.81
CA GLU A 702 -6.94 25.47 3.14
C GLU A 702 -6.34 26.51 4.12
N GLY A 703 -6.79 26.53 5.36
CA GLY A 703 -6.55 27.62 6.30
C GLY A 703 -7.58 28.76 6.17
N LEU A 704 -7.37 29.83 6.94
CA LEU A 704 -8.24 31.01 6.91
C LEU A 704 -8.11 31.76 5.57
N HIS A 705 -9.26 32.12 4.98
CA HIS A 705 -9.36 32.92 3.75
C HIS A 705 -10.54 33.88 3.78
N PHE A 706 -10.58 34.87 2.87
CA PHE A 706 -11.69 35.81 2.69
C PHE A 706 -12.25 35.79 1.26
N ARG A 707 -12.54 34.60 0.72
CA ARG A 707 -13.26 34.46 -0.56
C ARG A 707 -14.68 35.07 -0.49
N GLU A 708 -15.42 34.77 0.58
CA GLU A 708 -16.82 35.19 0.77
C GLU A 708 -17.01 36.29 1.81
N THR A 709 -18.21 36.90 1.86
CA THR A 709 -18.59 37.97 2.80
C THR A 709 -19.82 37.57 3.59
N LEU A 710 -19.63 36.93 4.75
CA LEU A 710 -20.72 36.44 5.60
C LEU A 710 -21.21 37.47 6.63
N ASN A 711 -20.30 38.25 7.23
CA ASN A 711 -20.59 39.19 8.32
C ASN A 711 -20.30 40.67 7.93
N GLY A 712 -20.24 40.96 6.63
CA GLY A 712 -19.74 42.24 6.11
C GLY A 712 -18.21 42.37 6.16
N ARG A 713 -17.69 43.50 5.66
CA ARG A 713 -16.26 43.86 5.62
C ARG A 713 -16.02 45.34 5.96
N ALA A 714 -16.56 45.79 7.10
CA ALA A 714 -16.59 47.21 7.48
C ALA A 714 -15.21 47.87 7.66
N TYR A 715 -14.14 47.08 7.79
CA TYR A 715 -12.76 47.54 7.97
C TYR A 715 -11.84 47.02 6.84
N GLY A 716 -12.40 46.79 5.64
CA GLY A 716 -11.68 46.38 4.44
C GLY A 716 -11.58 44.86 4.22
N ASP A 717 -10.92 44.47 3.14
CA ASP A 717 -10.78 43.07 2.72
C ASP A 717 -9.63 42.37 3.45
N GLY A 718 -9.92 41.24 4.09
CA GLY A 718 -8.94 40.43 4.80
C GLY A 718 -9.58 39.41 5.74
N VAL A 719 -8.75 38.63 6.43
CA VAL A 719 -9.16 37.78 7.56
C VAL A 719 -9.29 38.65 8.82
N TYR A 720 -10.45 38.61 9.46
CA TYR A 720 -10.77 39.40 10.65
C TYR A 720 -10.37 38.65 11.93
N MET A 721 -9.62 39.30 12.81
CA MET A 721 -9.02 38.71 14.01
C MET A 721 -8.99 39.70 15.18
N SER A 722 -8.83 39.19 16.41
CA SER A 722 -8.71 40.01 17.63
C SER A 722 -7.81 39.35 18.67
N SER A 723 -7.03 40.15 19.41
CA SER A 723 -6.34 39.67 20.63
C SER A 723 -7.34 39.34 21.76
N PHE A 724 -8.58 39.83 21.70
CA PHE A 724 -9.62 39.59 22.71
C PHE A 724 -10.53 38.41 22.31
N PHE A 725 -10.52 37.32 23.09
CA PHE A 725 -11.39 36.15 22.86
C PHE A 725 -12.86 36.54 22.67
N ARG A 726 -13.38 37.44 23.53
CA ARG A 726 -14.79 37.86 23.54
C ARG A 726 -15.25 38.56 22.25
N THR A 727 -14.32 39.17 21.50
CA THR A 727 -14.63 39.75 20.18
C THR A 727 -14.85 38.63 19.17
N SER A 728 -13.89 37.71 19.07
CA SER A 728 -13.91 36.63 18.08
C SER A 728 -14.94 35.55 18.39
N SER A 729 -15.26 35.33 19.68
CA SER A 729 -16.30 34.37 20.11
C SER A 729 -17.71 34.76 19.66
N SER A 730 -17.96 36.04 19.35
CA SER A 730 -19.27 36.48 18.82
C SER A 730 -19.58 35.91 17.43
N TYR A 731 -18.55 35.58 16.64
CA TYR A 731 -18.66 35.01 15.29
C TYR A 731 -18.78 33.47 15.26
N MET A 732 -18.80 32.81 16.42
CA MET A 732 -19.08 31.36 16.54
C MET A 732 -20.58 31.04 16.53
N ARG A 733 -21.46 32.05 16.57
CA ARG A 733 -22.91 31.87 16.71
C ARG A 733 -23.49 31.13 15.51
N GLY A 734 -24.26 30.07 15.75
CA GLY A 734 -24.77 29.20 14.71
C GLY A 734 -25.90 28.27 15.14
N CYS A 735 -26.47 27.55 14.18
CA CYS A 735 -27.40 26.46 14.45
C CYS A 735 -26.62 25.23 14.98
N GLN A 736 -27.12 24.56 16.02
CA GLN A 736 -26.49 23.36 16.57
C GLN A 736 -26.72 22.13 15.66
N VAL A 737 -25.95 22.08 14.58
CA VAL A 737 -25.88 20.95 13.64
C VAL A 737 -24.65 20.11 13.99
N ALA A 738 -24.89 19.02 14.73
CA ALA A 738 -23.89 18.00 15.03
C ALA A 738 -24.24 16.67 14.35
N TRP A 739 -23.22 15.89 14.00
CA TRP A 739 -23.36 14.54 13.47
C TRP A 739 -24.04 13.62 14.51
N PRO A 740 -25.11 12.87 14.14
CA PRO A 740 -25.89 12.11 15.12
C PRO A 740 -25.09 11.11 15.95
N GLN A 741 -24.02 10.52 15.39
CA GLN A 741 -23.16 9.56 16.08
C GLN A 741 -21.88 10.16 16.70
N SER A 742 -21.65 11.48 16.57
CA SER A 742 -20.50 12.16 17.20
C SER A 742 -20.50 11.98 18.72
N ARG A 743 -19.37 11.61 19.33
CA ARG A 743 -19.18 11.65 20.79
C ARG A 743 -18.96 13.08 21.28
N LEU A 744 -18.31 13.93 20.49
CA LEU A 744 -17.99 15.31 20.86
C LEU A 744 -19.21 16.23 20.97
N LYS A 745 -20.19 16.10 20.05
CA LYS A 745 -21.38 16.96 20.00
C LYS A 745 -21.01 18.45 20.10
N ILE A 746 -20.18 18.89 19.15
CA ILE A 746 -19.56 20.22 19.13
C ILE A 746 -20.64 21.31 19.05
N GLN A 747 -20.57 22.27 19.97
CA GLN A 747 -21.45 23.44 20.05
C GLN A 747 -20.83 24.69 19.43
N SER A 748 -19.50 24.86 19.56
CA SER A 748 -18.75 25.96 18.94
C SER A 748 -17.26 25.62 18.83
N ALA A 749 -16.56 26.31 17.93
CA ALA A 749 -15.12 26.18 17.73
C ALA A 749 -14.47 27.54 17.39
N ILE A 750 -13.24 27.74 17.88
CA ILE A 750 -12.47 28.98 17.71
C ILE A 750 -10.98 28.68 17.60
N SER A 751 -10.30 29.38 16.69
CA SER A 751 -8.87 29.21 16.44
C SER A 751 -8.03 30.26 17.16
N LEU A 752 -6.88 29.83 17.69
CA LEU A 752 -5.75 30.68 18.01
C LEU A 752 -4.71 30.52 16.92
N ASN A 753 -4.32 31.65 16.32
CA ASN A 753 -3.45 31.68 15.15
C ASN A 753 -2.24 32.56 15.43
N GLU A 754 -1.11 32.13 14.91
CA GLU A 754 0.13 32.90 14.86
C GLU A 754 0.11 33.78 13.62
N VAL A 755 0.46 35.07 13.77
CA VAL A 755 0.38 36.08 12.71
C VAL A 755 1.68 36.88 12.66
N VAL A 756 2.17 37.23 11.47
CA VAL A 756 3.34 38.11 11.28
C VAL A 756 3.11 39.45 12.01
N ASN A 757 4.07 39.89 12.84
CA ASN A 757 3.96 41.15 13.61
C ASN A 757 4.25 42.39 12.76
N ALA A 758 3.39 42.66 11.77
CA ALA A 758 3.44 43.84 10.91
C ALA A 758 2.12 44.65 10.95
N PRO A 759 1.61 45.06 12.13
CA PRO A 759 0.27 45.63 12.27
C PRO A 759 0.07 47.00 11.57
N ASN A 760 1.14 47.68 11.16
CA ASN A 760 1.05 48.89 10.33
C ASN A 760 0.84 48.60 8.84
N GLU A 761 0.94 47.34 8.41
CA GLU A 761 0.75 46.85 7.03
C GLU A 761 -0.52 46.00 6.89
N PHE A 762 -1.28 45.86 7.97
CA PHE A 762 -2.62 45.28 7.96
C PHE A 762 -3.62 46.28 7.37
N VAL A 763 -4.70 45.79 6.74
CA VAL A 763 -5.77 46.62 6.17
C VAL A 763 -6.52 47.38 7.26
N SER A 764 -6.61 46.79 8.46
CA SER A 764 -6.92 47.51 9.70
C SER A 764 -6.17 46.90 10.88
N LYS A 765 -5.87 47.75 11.86
CA LYS A 765 -5.32 47.39 13.18
C LYS A 765 -6.20 47.84 14.35
N SER A 766 -7.31 48.53 14.07
CA SER A 766 -8.24 49.06 15.08
C SER A 766 -9.60 49.36 14.44
N PRO A 767 -10.73 48.94 15.03
CA PRO A 767 -10.84 48.22 16.31
C PRO A 767 -10.50 46.73 16.22
N HIS A 768 -10.25 46.19 15.03
CA HIS A 768 -9.94 44.78 14.78
C HIS A 768 -8.70 44.64 13.88
N LEU A 769 -8.04 43.48 13.94
CA LEU A 769 -6.94 43.15 13.03
C LEU A 769 -7.54 42.58 11.74
N VAL A 770 -7.21 43.15 10.58
CA VAL A 770 -7.68 42.69 9.26
C VAL A 770 -6.49 42.46 8.36
N VAL A 771 -6.17 41.20 8.10
CA VAL A 771 -4.94 40.76 7.40
C VAL A 771 -5.32 40.22 6.03
N ALA A 772 -4.84 40.86 4.96
CA ALA A 772 -5.11 40.43 3.57
C ALA A 772 -4.13 39.35 3.09
N GLN A 773 -2.95 39.29 3.70
CA GLN A 773 -1.86 38.39 3.35
C GLN A 773 -2.10 37.02 3.98
N LEU A 774 -2.69 36.07 3.24
CA LEU A 774 -3.04 34.74 3.77
C LEU A 774 -1.82 33.91 4.23
N ASP A 775 -0.65 34.17 3.62
CA ASP A 775 0.63 33.58 4.01
C ASP A 775 1.19 34.16 5.33
N TRP A 776 0.58 35.22 5.89
CA TRP A 776 0.98 35.79 7.17
C TRP A 776 0.20 35.20 8.36
N ILE A 777 -0.67 34.20 8.13
CA ILE A 777 -1.60 33.65 9.14
C ILE A 777 -1.50 32.12 9.18
N GLN A 778 -1.06 31.57 10.30
CA GLN A 778 -1.00 30.13 10.53
C GLN A 778 -1.74 29.72 11.80
N THR A 779 -2.70 28.79 11.66
CA THR A 779 -3.45 28.26 12.80
C THR A 779 -2.56 27.34 13.65
N ARG A 780 -2.59 27.53 14.98
CA ARG A 780 -1.78 26.73 15.93
C ARG A 780 -2.63 25.88 16.87
N TYR A 781 -3.79 26.38 17.29
CA TYR A 781 -4.75 25.62 18.10
C TYR A 781 -6.18 25.89 17.64
N LEU A 782 -7.02 24.87 17.78
CA LEU A 782 -8.48 24.93 17.69
C LEU A 782 -9.05 24.54 19.06
N PHE A 783 -9.87 25.42 19.62
CA PHE A 783 -10.56 25.21 20.89
C PHE A 783 -12.01 24.87 20.60
N VAL A 784 -12.48 23.78 21.18
CA VAL A 784 -13.77 23.17 20.86
C VAL A 784 -14.61 23.05 22.13
N SER A 785 -15.84 23.53 22.07
CA SER A 785 -16.83 23.41 23.15
C SER A 785 -17.80 22.28 22.83
N CYS A 786 -17.95 21.34 23.77
CA CYS A 786 -18.70 20.09 23.60
C CYS A 786 -19.92 20.05 24.53
N GLN A 787 -21.00 19.37 24.12
CA GLN A 787 -22.25 19.34 24.90
C GLN A 787 -22.14 18.58 26.24
N SER A 788 -21.25 17.60 26.35
CA SER A 788 -21.03 16.84 27.59
C SER A 788 -19.89 17.43 28.41
N VAL A 789 -20.22 17.94 29.60
CA VAL A 789 -19.28 18.56 30.53
C VAL A 789 -18.18 17.60 30.98
N GLU A 790 -18.47 16.29 31.08
CA GLU A 790 -17.49 15.29 31.50
C GLU A 790 -16.26 15.18 30.58
N VAL A 791 -16.40 15.54 29.31
CA VAL A 791 -15.29 15.52 28.32
C VAL A 791 -14.47 16.81 28.34
N CYS A 792 -14.89 17.81 29.13
CA CYS A 792 -14.23 19.12 29.26
C CYS A 792 -13.76 19.44 30.69
N ALA A 793 -14.10 18.61 31.69
CA ALA A 793 -13.98 18.96 33.12
C ALA A 793 -13.11 18.02 33.98
N LYS A 794 -12.55 16.94 33.41
CA LYS A 794 -11.69 15.98 34.15
C LYS A 794 -10.21 16.39 34.09
N ASP A 795 -9.90 17.53 34.72
CA ASP A 795 -8.86 17.62 35.76
C ASP A 795 -8.64 19.08 36.25
N PRO A 796 -8.69 19.33 37.57
CA PRO A 796 -8.19 20.58 38.15
C PRO A 796 -6.64 20.54 38.22
N MET A 797 -5.97 21.53 37.64
CA MET A 797 -4.50 21.57 37.59
C MET A 797 -3.86 21.46 38.99
N LYS A 798 -2.85 20.59 39.11
CA LYS A 798 -1.71 20.86 40.00
C LYS A 798 -0.77 21.80 39.25
N GLU A 799 -0.42 22.94 39.84
CA GLU A 799 0.49 23.91 39.22
C GLU A 799 1.94 23.39 39.17
N HIS A 800 2.27 22.54 38.19
CA HIS A 800 3.66 22.18 37.90
C HIS A 800 4.35 23.31 37.12
N ILE A 801 4.90 24.26 37.89
CA ILE A 801 5.66 25.40 37.39
C ILE A 801 7.02 24.94 36.81
N SER A 802 7.04 24.46 35.56
CA SER A 802 8.24 24.41 34.71
C SER A 802 7.94 24.11 33.23
N SER A 803 7.01 24.87 32.61
CA SER A 803 6.81 24.85 31.15
C SER A 803 7.24 26.18 30.55
N ALA A 804 8.23 26.16 29.66
CA ALA A 804 8.74 27.38 29.04
C ALA A 804 7.70 27.96 28.05
N CYS A 805 7.22 29.16 28.34
CA CYS A 805 6.16 29.83 27.59
C CYS A 805 6.72 30.81 26.53
N HIS A 806 5.98 31.00 25.44
CA HIS A 806 6.26 32.02 24.45
C HIS A 806 6.01 33.44 24.99
N LEU A 807 6.98 34.34 24.75
CA LEU A 807 6.90 35.76 25.09
C LEU A 807 6.15 36.53 24.00
N GLN A 808 4.87 36.80 24.23
CA GLN A 808 4.01 37.60 23.36
C GLN A 808 4.42 39.08 23.33
N ASP A 809 4.04 39.78 22.26
CA ASP A 809 4.15 41.24 22.18
C ASP A 809 3.21 41.92 23.20
N PRO A 810 3.69 42.80 24.09
CA PRO A 810 2.85 43.49 25.08
C PRO A 810 1.73 44.35 24.47
N GLY A 811 1.87 44.83 23.23
CA GLY A 811 0.85 45.63 22.55
C GLY A 811 -0.31 44.80 21.96
N TYR A 812 -0.11 43.50 21.77
CA TYR A 812 -1.04 42.61 21.04
C TYR A 812 -1.32 41.28 21.77
N THR A 813 -0.97 41.19 23.06
CA THR A 813 -1.12 39.98 23.89
C THR A 813 -2.54 39.40 23.86
N ALA A 814 -2.64 38.10 23.55
CA ALA A 814 -3.90 37.39 23.49
C ALA A 814 -4.52 37.18 24.88
N GLN A 815 -5.82 37.50 25.00
CA GLN A 815 -6.62 37.36 26.22
C GLN A 815 -7.69 36.27 26.05
N GLY A 816 -7.86 35.43 27.06
CA GLY A 816 -8.84 34.33 27.08
C GLY A 816 -10.28 34.77 27.41
N PRO A 817 -11.22 33.83 27.60
CA PRO A 817 -12.64 34.11 27.89
C PRO A 817 -12.85 34.99 29.13
N ASN A 818 -11.96 34.84 30.12
CA ASN A 818 -11.97 35.57 31.38
C ASN A 818 -11.39 37.00 31.27
N GLY A 819 -10.80 37.39 30.13
CA GLY A 819 -10.12 38.68 29.92
C GLY A 819 -8.65 38.69 30.38
N ASN A 820 -8.20 37.67 31.10
CA ASN A 820 -6.79 37.50 31.46
C ASN A 820 -5.96 37.06 30.25
N PRO A 821 -4.67 37.47 30.15
CA PRO A 821 -3.73 36.93 29.17
C PRO A 821 -3.63 35.40 29.24
N ILE A 822 -3.67 34.72 28.08
CA ILE A 822 -3.36 33.29 28.00
C ILE A 822 -1.85 33.05 28.04
N ARG A 823 -1.42 31.89 28.57
CA ARG A 823 -0.02 31.43 28.43
C ARG A 823 0.04 30.41 27.29
N ILE A 824 0.93 30.68 26.34
CA ILE A 824 1.12 29.85 25.14
C ILE A 824 2.45 29.09 25.33
N PRO A 825 2.46 27.74 25.30
CA PRO A 825 3.68 26.95 25.36
C PRO A 825 4.64 27.23 24.20
N LEU A 826 5.95 27.08 24.38
CA LEU A 826 6.91 27.21 23.26
C LEU A 826 6.73 26.14 22.18
N THR A 827 6.10 25.02 22.49
CA THR A 827 5.71 23.95 21.54
C THR A 827 4.61 24.38 20.55
N ALA A 828 3.95 25.53 20.79
CA ALA A 828 3.09 26.20 19.81
C ALA A 828 3.84 26.75 18.58
N ILE A 829 5.18 26.83 18.65
CA ILE A 829 6.04 27.39 17.60
C ILE A 829 6.89 26.28 16.98
N SER A 830 7.04 26.32 15.65
CA SER A 830 7.79 25.32 14.88
C SER A 830 9.26 25.23 15.33
N GLN A 831 9.78 24.01 15.38
CA GLN A 831 11.09 23.68 16.00
C GLN A 831 12.24 24.49 15.40
N LYS A 832 12.22 24.77 14.10
CA LYS A 832 13.21 25.65 13.42
C LYS A 832 13.32 27.04 14.04
N ARG A 833 12.18 27.68 14.38
CA ARG A 833 12.19 29.00 15.04
C ARG A 833 12.46 28.92 16.55
N ARG A 834 12.28 27.75 17.19
CA ARG A 834 12.81 27.51 18.55
C ARG A 834 14.34 27.45 18.59
N ILE A 835 14.98 26.93 17.53
CA ILE A 835 16.44 26.74 17.45
C ILE A 835 17.16 27.98 16.88
N GLY A 836 16.59 28.66 15.88
CA GLY A 836 17.22 29.82 15.22
C GLY A 836 17.17 31.13 16.03
N GLY A 837 16.36 31.21 17.09
CA GLY A 837 16.20 32.42 17.90
C GLY A 837 17.26 32.53 19.00
N SER A 838 18.16 33.50 18.91
CA SER A 838 19.11 33.81 19.99
C SER A 838 18.37 34.29 21.24
N THR A 839 18.25 33.43 22.27
CA THR A 839 17.63 33.81 23.54
C THR A 839 18.50 34.85 24.27
N PRO A 840 17.95 36.02 24.64
CA PRO A 840 18.68 36.95 25.50
C PRO A 840 18.86 36.28 26.87
N LYS A 841 20.11 36.17 27.34
CA LYS A 841 20.42 35.55 28.63
C LYS A 841 19.67 36.29 29.75
N VAL A 842 18.78 35.57 30.44
CA VAL A 842 18.11 36.07 31.64
C VAL A 842 19.16 36.18 32.76
N GLN A 843 19.66 37.39 32.99
CA GLN A 843 20.35 37.69 34.24
C GLN A 843 19.30 37.73 35.35
N GLN A 844 19.44 36.87 36.35
CA GLN A 844 18.65 36.95 37.57
C GLN A 844 19.09 38.19 38.36
N ALA A 845 18.17 39.14 38.54
CA ALA A 845 18.33 40.25 39.47
C ALA A 845 17.40 40.00 40.67
N ASN A 846 17.97 39.91 41.87
CA ASN A 846 17.19 39.77 43.10
C ASN A 846 16.44 41.08 43.42
N ALA A 847 15.29 40.96 44.09
CA ALA A 847 14.51 42.11 44.54
C ALA A 847 15.19 42.87 45.69
N GLY A 848 15.08 44.20 45.68
CA GLY A 848 15.61 45.06 46.75
C GLY A 848 15.25 46.55 46.57
N ASP A 849 14.25 46.99 47.33
CA ASP A 849 14.10 48.31 47.97
C ASP A 849 14.05 49.66 47.19
N ILE A 850 12.81 50.17 47.12
CA ILE A 850 12.27 51.53 47.40
C ILE A 850 12.96 52.84 46.89
N ASN A 851 12.10 53.71 46.30
CA ASN A 851 12.12 55.19 46.28
C ASN A 851 13.28 55.98 45.63
N ALA A 852 13.00 56.58 44.45
CA ALA A 852 13.23 58.02 44.18
C ALA A 852 12.52 58.50 42.88
N THR A 853 12.12 59.77 42.82
CA THR A 853 11.58 60.47 41.63
C THR A 853 12.68 61.20 40.83
N PRO A 854 12.42 61.63 39.57
CA PRO A 854 13.47 61.77 38.55
C PRO A 854 14.15 63.14 38.47
N LEU A 855 15.37 63.13 37.93
CA LEU A 855 16.06 64.31 37.37
C LEU A 855 16.63 63.99 35.98
N ALA A 856 16.53 64.94 35.07
CA ALA A 856 17.10 64.86 33.73
C ALA A 856 18.37 65.71 33.63
N ILE A 857 19.32 65.37 32.75
CA ILE A 857 20.22 66.34 32.10
C ILE A 857 20.89 65.76 30.82
N LYS A 858 20.66 66.49 29.73
CA LYS A 858 21.49 66.76 28.54
C LYS A 858 22.63 65.82 28.12
N SER A 859 22.44 65.22 26.93
CA SER A 859 23.32 65.30 25.74
C SER A 859 24.79 65.76 25.86
N SER A 860 25.69 65.01 25.22
CA SER A 860 26.81 65.53 24.43
C SER A 860 27.12 64.57 23.26
N ALA A 861 27.91 65.01 22.28
CA ALA A 861 28.23 64.30 21.04
C ALA A 861 29.72 64.41 20.69
N ASP A 862 30.10 63.90 19.52
CA ASP A 862 31.45 63.88 18.92
C ASP A 862 32.47 62.96 19.63
N THR A 863 33.49 62.39 18.98
CA THR A 863 34.01 62.60 17.60
C THR A 863 34.31 61.28 16.88
N GLN A 864 34.44 61.33 15.55
CA GLN A 864 34.87 60.23 14.68
C GLN A 864 36.33 59.78 14.91
N GLN A 865 36.63 58.49 14.66
CA GLN A 865 37.88 58.08 13.99
C GLN A 865 37.77 56.65 13.41
N GLN A 866 38.27 56.45 12.19
CA GLN A 866 38.58 55.13 11.62
C GLN A 866 40.07 54.81 11.86
N PRO A 867 40.44 53.52 11.86
CA PRO A 867 41.53 53.11 10.97
C PRO A 867 41.30 51.81 10.19
N THR A 868 41.64 51.89 8.90
CA THR A 868 42.28 50.89 8.00
C THR A 868 42.19 49.37 8.23
N LYS A 869 42.06 48.67 7.09
CA LYS A 869 42.28 47.23 6.90
C LYS A 869 43.73 46.82 7.17
N GLU A 870 43.93 45.56 7.57
CA GLU A 870 45.09 44.75 7.16
C GLU A 870 44.63 43.36 6.69
N ALA A 871 45.41 42.74 5.80
CA ALA A 871 45.29 41.36 5.34
C ALA A 871 46.58 40.96 4.61
N LEU A 872 46.99 39.68 4.70
CA LEU A 872 47.54 38.83 3.62
C LEU A 872 48.30 37.59 4.15
N GLN A 873 48.02 36.42 3.55
CA GLN A 873 48.97 35.31 3.29
C GLN A 873 49.51 34.55 4.55
N ILE A 874 50.24 33.42 4.48
CA ILE A 874 51.01 32.74 3.40
C ILE A 874 50.67 31.23 3.30
N PHE A 875 50.95 30.62 2.14
CA PHE A 875 50.81 29.19 1.81
C PHE A 875 51.74 28.23 2.60
N GLY A 876 51.44 26.92 2.56
CA GLY A 876 52.36 25.85 2.96
C GLY A 876 51.93 24.44 2.51
N ASP A 877 52.68 23.86 1.56
CA ASP A 877 52.63 22.45 1.12
C ASP A 877 53.28 21.51 2.17
N GLY A 878 53.27 20.17 2.12
CA GLY A 878 52.63 19.19 1.22
C GLY A 878 53.41 17.85 1.16
N ARG A 879 52.68 16.72 1.02
CA ARG A 879 53.14 15.35 0.60
C ARG A 879 54.19 14.53 1.41
N SER A 880 53.69 13.41 1.98
CA SER A 880 54.05 12.00 1.62
C SER A 880 55.16 11.17 2.33
N ILE A 881 55.08 9.83 2.11
CA ILE A 881 56.10 8.74 2.18
C ILE A 881 56.14 7.76 3.40
N PHE A 882 55.57 6.56 3.15
CA PHE A 882 55.99 5.16 3.47
C PHE A 882 56.57 4.66 4.83
N ARG A 883 55.95 3.53 5.29
CA ARG A 883 56.52 2.20 5.70
C ARG A 883 56.91 1.82 7.16
N ARG A 884 56.41 0.62 7.50
CA ARG A 884 57.00 -0.53 8.23
C ARG A 884 56.98 -0.62 9.78
N ALA A 885 56.06 -1.48 10.25
CA ALA A 885 56.29 -2.75 10.98
C ALA A 885 56.96 -2.77 12.38
N GLY A 886 56.30 -3.47 13.31
CA GLY A 886 56.83 -4.00 14.57
C GLY A 886 55.88 -5.07 15.13
N ILE A 887 56.40 -6.14 15.76
CA ILE A 887 55.63 -7.34 16.17
C ILE A 887 55.97 -7.79 17.59
N SER A 888 54.96 -8.28 18.33
CA SER A 888 55.04 -9.05 19.60
C SER A 888 55.40 -8.25 20.89
N LYS A 889 55.19 -8.76 22.13
CA LYS A 889 54.85 -10.14 22.58
C LYS A 889 54.22 -10.18 24.01
N PHE A 890 53.17 -11.00 24.17
CA PHE A 890 52.81 -11.89 25.31
C PHE A 890 52.69 -11.42 26.79
N ASP A 891 51.80 -12.15 27.50
CA ASP A 891 51.85 -12.54 28.94
C ASP A 891 51.65 -11.48 30.05
N LYS A 892 51.05 -11.77 31.24
CA LYS A 892 50.19 -12.90 31.71
C LYS A 892 49.53 -12.58 33.08
N PHE A 893 48.54 -13.39 33.44
CA PHE A 893 48.13 -13.83 34.81
C PHE A 893 47.37 -12.89 35.79
N SER A 894 46.29 -13.47 36.32
CA SER A 894 45.55 -13.19 37.57
C SER A 894 46.38 -13.63 38.83
N PRO A 895 45.97 -13.46 40.12
CA PRO A 895 44.74 -14.09 40.67
C PRO A 895 44.02 -13.51 41.95
N SER A 896 42.71 -13.78 42.03
CA SER A 896 41.88 -14.25 43.19
C SER A 896 41.95 -13.69 44.65
N THR A 897 40.74 -13.47 45.22
CA THR A 897 40.27 -13.78 46.62
C THR A 897 40.85 -13.02 47.84
N SER A 898 40.14 -12.77 48.96
CA SER A 898 38.69 -12.83 49.31
C SER A 898 38.34 -12.29 50.73
N ALA A 899 37.06 -11.92 50.94
CA ALA A 899 36.25 -12.09 52.18
C ALA A 899 36.17 -11.01 53.32
N LYS A 900 34.93 -10.53 53.58
CA LYS A 900 34.27 -10.12 54.87
C LYS A 900 34.76 -8.86 55.63
N THR A 901 33.98 -8.10 56.42
CA THR A 901 32.52 -7.78 56.58
C THR A 901 32.32 -6.69 57.67
N SER A 902 31.48 -5.65 57.46
CA SER A 902 30.61 -5.02 58.52
C SER A 902 29.82 -3.76 58.07
N ASP A 903 28.51 -3.77 58.34
CA ASP A 903 27.62 -2.69 58.84
C ASP A 903 27.45 -1.30 58.14
N ALA A 904 26.34 -1.21 57.38
CA ALA A 904 25.10 -0.46 57.71
C ALA A 904 24.88 1.05 57.36
N ARG A 905 23.79 1.26 56.58
CA ARG A 905 22.90 2.45 56.41
C ARG A 905 23.48 3.68 55.68
N GLU A 906 23.11 3.99 54.43
CA GLU A 906 21.77 4.35 53.84
C GLU A 906 21.30 5.78 54.18
N ASP A 907 21.44 6.72 53.23
CA ASP A 907 20.35 7.13 52.32
C ASP A 907 20.97 7.80 51.04
N PRO A 908 20.23 8.43 50.12
CA PRO A 908 20.00 7.87 48.78
C PRO A 908 20.91 8.45 47.68
N SER A 909 21.05 7.71 46.57
CA SER A 909 21.71 8.18 45.35
C SER A 909 20.84 7.96 44.10
N THR A 910 20.99 8.84 43.11
CA THR A 910 20.25 8.81 41.84
C THR A 910 20.72 7.65 40.97
N SER A 911 19.83 6.68 40.73
CA SER A 911 20.09 5.53 39.86
C SER A 911 19.54 5.77 38.46
N ASP A 912 20.40 6.23 37.55
CA ASP A 912 20.14 6.13 36.11
C ASP A 912 20.27 4.65 35.69
N GLY A 913 19.12 3.97 35.65
CA GLY A 913 19.01 2.53 35.39
C GLY A 913 19.42 2.12 33.98
N TYR A 914 20.73 2.05 33.73
CA TYR A 914 21.32 1.58 32.47
C TYR A 914 21.17 0.05 32.31
N ILE A 915 19.93 -0.42 32.12
CA ILE A 915 19.64 -1.81 31.79
C ILE A 915 20.06 -2.06 30.33
N SER A 916 21.26 -2.60 30.17
CA SER A 916 21.61 -3.35 28.96
C SER A 916 20.90 -4.70 29.04
N GLU A 917 19.75 -4.81 28.39
CA GLU A 917 19.36 -6.12 27.85
C GLU A 917 20.42 -6.49 26.82
N ASP A 918 21.31 -7.42 27.11
CA ASP A 918 22.30 -7.87 26.14
C ASP A 918 21.64 -8.70 25.02
N THR A 919 22.41 -9.23 24.06
CA THR A 919 21.83 -10.16 23.07
C THR A 919 21.76 -11.55 23.69
N ASP A 920 20.67 -12.29 23.52
CA ASP A 920 20.54 -13.66 24.07
C ASP A 920 21.72 -14.53 23.60
N ASP A 921 22.31 -15.32 24.50
CA ASP A 921 23.47 -16.18 24.16
C ASP A 921 23.15 -17.15 23.00
N ASP A 922 21.89 -17.58 22.87
CA ASP A 922 21.42 -18.44 21.76
C ASP A 922 21.55 -17.76 20.38
N ASP A 923 21.38 -16.44 20.28
CA ASP A 923 21.68 -15.70 19.03
C ASP A 923 23.18 -15.59 18.78
N ILE A 924 24.00 -15.63 19.84
CA ILE A 924 25.46 -15.54 19.75
C ILE A 924 26.04 -16.85 19.18
N LEU A 925 25.40 -18.01 19.39
CA LEU A 925 25.81 -19.26 18.74
C LEU A 925 25.80 -19.18 17.21
N ILE A 926 24.75 -18.60 16.60
CA ILE A 926 24.67 -18.37 15.14
C ILE A 926 25.86 -17.54 14.62
N LEU A 927 26.42 -16.67 15.47
CA LEU A 927 27.52 -15.80 15.09
C LEU A 927 28.89 -16.46 15.30
N LEU A 928 29.02 -17.50 16.14
CA LEU A 928 30.30 -18.06 16.59
C LEU A 928 30.57 -19.53 16.21
N GLU A 929 29.59 -20.37 15.85
CA GLU A 929 29.87 -21.76 15.44
C GLU A 929 30.55 -21.84 14.05
N ASN A 930 31.88 -22.05 14.03
CA ASN A 930 32.53 -22.71 12.89
C ASN A 930 32.12 -24.21 12.88
N PRO A 931 31.80 -24.81 11.72
CA PRO A 931 31.21 -26.15 11.65
C PRO A 931 32.11 -27.30 12.09
N GLU A 932 33.41 -27.07 12.31
CA GLU A 932 34.40 -28.11 12.63
C GLU A 932 34.32 -28.65 14.08
N ASN A 933 33.71 -27.91 15.02
CA ASN A 933 33.81 -28.22 16.46
C ASN A 933 32.81 -29.25 16.99
N ARG A 934 31.93 -29.83 16.17
CA ARG A 934 30.89 -30.78 16.64
C ARG A 934 31.41 -32.18 17.02
N SER A 935 32.70 -32.47 16.84
CA SER A 935 33.27 -33.80 17.04
C SER A 935 34.37 -33.88 18.12
N HIS A 936 34.06 -33.55 19.38
CA HIS A 936 34.64 -34.22 20.57
C HIS A 936 33.99 -33.80 21.91
N LYS A 937 33.05 -34.61 22.42
CA LYS A 937 32.96 -35.04 23.86
C LYS A 937 31.75 -35.97 24.09
N GLN A 938 32.04 -37.26 24.25
CA GLN A 938 31.16 -38.23 24.93
C GLN A 938 31.82 -38.67 26.25
N SER A 939 31.06 -39.41 27.06
CA SER A 939 31.46 -40.16 28.27
C SER A 939 32.04 -39.35 29.43
N ASN A 940 31.20 -39.04 30.43
CA ASN A 940 31.19 -39.69 31.75
C ASN A 940 30.38 -38.85 32.77
N SER A 941 29.54 -39.35 33.68
CA SER A 941 28.72 -40.57 33.86
C SER A 941 28.32 -40.63 35.34
N ASN A 942 27.05 -40.96 35.63
CA ASN A 942 26.56 -41.60 36.87
C ASN A 942 26.61 -40.82 38.21
N ASN A 943 25.42 -40.42 38.71
CA ASN A 943 24.73 -41.03 39.88
C ASN A 943 23.52 -40.17 40.33
N SER A 944 22.45 -40.70 40.94
CA SER A 944 21.95 -42.09 41.03
C SER A 944 20.55 -42.15 41.67
N LYS A 945 19.66 -43.05 41.18
CA LYS A 945 18.43 -43.59 41.82
C LYS A 945 17.30 -42.59 42.15
N GLY A 946 16.01 -42.94 41.98
CA GLY A 946 15.43 -44.15 41.41
C GLY A 946 13.95 -44.34 41.79
N ASN A 947 13.34 -45.43 41.29
CA ASN A 947 12.00 -45.96 41.62
C ASN A 947 10.77 -45.16 41.14
N ASP A 948 9.69 -45.78 40.63
CA ASP A 948 9.47 -47.19 40.25
C ASP A 948 8.25 -47.39 39.30
N LYS A 949 8.15 -48.59 38.70
CA LYS A 949 6.95 -49.23 38.10
C LYS A 949 6.12 -48.45 37.05
N GLY A 950 6.23 -48.89 35.79
CA GLY A 950 5.20 -48.68 34.77
C GLY A 950 4.40 -49.95 34.44
N LYS A 951 3.54 -49.87 33.42
CA LYS A 951 3.07 -51.02 32.61
C LYS A 951 2.71 -50.55 31.20
N ALA A 952 2.84 -51.45 30.23
CA ALA A 952 2.70 -51.15 28.80
C ALA A 952 1.41 -51.77 28.21
N PRO A 953 1.23 -51.94 26.89
CA PRO A 953 0.24 -51.18 26.14
C PRO A 953 -0.98 -52.00 25.69
N VAL A 954 -2.01 -51.31 25.20
CA VAL A 954 -3.09 -51.91 24.40
C VAL A 954 -2.96 -51.42 22.95
N ARG A 955 -3.28 -52.28 22.00
CA ARG A 955 -3.03 -52.14 20.56
C ARG A 955 -4.28 -52.60 19.83
N ASP A 956 -5.00 -51.68 19.21
CA ASP A 956 -6.19 -52.01 18.41
C ASP A 956 -6.11 -51.48 16.97
N THR A 957 -6.98 -52.04 16.13
CA THR A 957 -6.84 -52.21 14.68
C THR A 957 -7.16 -50.96 13.83
N PRO A 958 -6.71 -50.94 12.55
CA PRO A 958 -6.96 -49.80 11.66
C PRO A 958 -8.43 -49.74 11.22
N ILE A 959 -9.00 -48.53 11.19
CA ILE A 959 -10.34 -48.27 10.68
C ILE A 959 -10.26 -47.62 9.29
N THR A 960 -10.81 -48.36 8.34
CA THR A 960 -11.17 -48.04 6.95
C THR A 960 -11.23 -46.55 6.57
N ALA A 961 -10.49 -46.18 5.53
CA ALA A 961 -10.65 -44.89 4.86
C ALA A 961 -12.09 -44.71 4.35
N THR A 962 -12.72 -43.59 4.69
CA THR A 962 -14.10 -43.27 4.29
C THR A 962 -14.08 -42.14 3.25
N THR A 963 -14.46 -42.46 2.01
CA THR A 963 -14.45 -41.52 0.88
C THR A 963 -15.39 -40.34 1.12
N ILE A 964 -14.87 -39.11 1.04
CA ILE A 964 -15.68 -37.88 1.10
C ILE A 964 -16.20 -37.57 -0.31
N TYR A 965 -17.52 -37.42 -0.45
CA TYR A 965 -18.14 -37.03 -1.72
C TYR A 965 -17.89 -35.54 -2.02
N PRO A 966 -17.53 -35.17 -3.26
CA PRO A 966 -17.34 -33.77 -3.64
C PRO A 966 -18.68 -33.01 -3.65
N SER A 967 -18.66 -31.77 -3.16
CA SER A 967 -19.81 -30.85 -3.29
C SER A 967 -20.07 -30.49 -4.76
N ALA A 968 -21.34 -30.39 -5.16
CA ALA A 968 -21.72 -30.10 -6.54
C ALA A 968 -21.05 -28.83 -7.12
N PRO A 969 -20.62 -28.85 -8.41
CA PRO A 969 -19.95 -27.72 -9.02
C PRO A 969 -20.87 -26.50 -9.13
N LYS A 970 -20.36 -25.33 -8.72
CA LYS A 970 -21.09 -24.05 -8.71
C LYS A 970 -21.01 -23.28 -10.05
N THR A 971 -20.46 -23.89 -11.09
CA THR A 971 -20.41 -23.32 -12.44
C THR A 971 -20.73 -24.41 -13.47
N ASP A 972 -21.33 -24.02 -14.58
CA ASP A 972 -21.67 -24.89 -15.72
C ASP A 972 -20.63 -24.81 -16.85
N PHE A 973 -19.47 -24.21 -16.57
CA PHE A 973 -18.25 -24.30 -17.37
C PHE A 973 -17.47 -25.58 -17.04
N VAL A 974 -16.83 -26.18 -18.05
CA VAL A 974 -16.01 -27.39 -17.93
C VAL A 974 -14.68 -27.16 -18.67
N PRO A 975 -13.54 -27.14 -17.97
CA PRO A 975 -12.19 -27.08 -18.55
C PRO A 975 -11.93 -28.15 -19.63
N GLY A 976 -10.99 -27.88 -20.54
CA GLY A 976 -10.55 -28.86 -21.55
C GLY A 976 -11.59 -29.20 -22.63
N THR A 977 -12.65 -28.41 -22.76
CA THR A 977 -13.71 -28.64 -23.78
C THR A 977 -13.53 -27.81 -25.06
N LEU A 978 -12.50 -26.95 -25.11
CA LEU A 978 -12.18 -26.09 -26.23
C LEU A 978 -11.29 -26.82 -27.26
N ILE A 979 -11.61 -26.70 -28.55
CA ILE A 979 -10.85 -27.36 -29.63
C ILE A 979 -10.01 -26.31 -30.38
N ALA A 980 -8.70 -26.28 -30.10
CA ALA A 980 -7.73 -25.33 -30.66
C ALA A 980 -7.78 -25.22 -32.19
N ALA A 981 -7.80 -26.35 -32.90
CA ALA A 981 -7.82 -26.44 -34.37
C ALA A 981 -9.09 -25.87 -35.04
N LYS A 982 -10.04 -25.33 -34.27
CA LYS A 982 -11.24 -24.65 -34.75
C LYS A 982 -11.30 -23.16 -34.34
N LEU A 983 -10.16 -22.56 -34.02
CA LEU A 983 -10.04 -21.14 -33.67
C LEU A 983 -9.21 -20.40 -34.74
N PRO A 984 -9.63 -19.23 -35.23
CA PRO A 984 -8.80 -18.39 -36.10
C PRO A 984 -7.74 -17.66 -35.25
N LEU A 985 -6.65 -18.35 -34.92
CA LEU A 985 -5.53 -17.86 -34.10
C LEU A 985 -4.55 -16.98 -34.88
N LEU A 986 -3.74 -16.19 -34.16
CA LEU A 986 -2.54 -15.56 -34.70
C LEU A 986 -1.50 -16.62 -35.11
N ASN A 987 -0.75 -16.38 -36.19
CA ASN A 987 0.43 -17.18 -36.56
C ASN A 987 1.40 -17.28 -35.38
N GLN A 988 2.06 -18.41 -35.16
CA GLN A 988 3.08 -18.55 -34.11
C GLN A 988 4.19 -17.47 -34.22
N PRO A 989 4.78 -17.01 -33.11
CA PRO A 989 5.80 -15.97 -33.12
C PRO A 989 7.17 -16.54 -33.44
N LYS A 990 7.77 -16.09 -34.55
CA LYS A 990 9.12 -16.48 -35.00
C LYS A 990 10.28 -15.83 -34.24
N THR A 991 10.00 -15.11 -33.14
CA THR A 991 10.98 -14.30 -32.41
C THR A 991 10.72 -14.39 -30.91
N ALA A 992 11.62 -15.05 -30.20
CA ALA A 992 11.68 -15.11 -28.75
C ALA A 992 12.90 -14.33 -28.24
N THR A 993 12.89 -13.85 -27.01
CA THR A 993 14.10 -13.35 -26.33
C THR A 993 14.26 -14.03 -24.97
N PRO A 994 15.48 -14.35 -24.50
CA PRO A 994 15.65 -15.07 -23.24
C PRO A 994 14.96 -14.41 -22.03
N TRP A 995 14.93 -13.07 -21.96
CA TRP A 995 14.25 -12.36 -20.87
C TRP A 995 12.73 -12.46 -20.95
N SER A 996 12.16 -12.39 -22.15
CA SER A 996 10.70 -12.41 -22.32
C SER A 996 10.14 -13.81 -22.17
N THR A 997 10.83 -14.84 -22.70
CA THR A 997 10.56 -16.25 -22.39
C THR A 997 10.56 -16.49 -20.88
N LYS A 998 11.60 -16.04 -20.15
CA LYS A 998 11.68 -16.25 -18.70
C LYS A 998 10.60 -15.48 -17.91
N ALA A 999 10.25 -14.27 -18.32
CA ALA A 999 9.15 -13.52 -17.71
C ALA A 999 7.79 -14.19 -17.94
N LEU A 1000 7.54 -14.66 -19.17
CA LEU A 1000 6.31 -15.35 -19.54
C LEU A 1000 6.16 -16.69 -18.82
N LEU A 1001 7.22 -17.48 -18.70
CA LEU A 1001 7.21 -18.75 -17.95
C LEU A 1001 6.87 -18.55 -16.47
N ARG A 1002 7.48 -17.54 -15.82
CA ARG A 1002 7.13 -17.16 -14.44
C ARG A 1002 5.66 -16.77 -14.33
N ASP A 1003 5.20 -15.86 -15.19
CA ASP A 1003 3.84 -15.31 -15.12
C ASP A 1003 2.77 -16.37 -15.45
N PHE A 1004 3.09 -17.31 -16.36
CA PHE A 1004 2.26 -18.47 -16.67
C PHE A 1004 2.18 -19.43 -15.47
N LYS A 1005 3.33 -19.78 -14.86
CA LYS A 1005 3.40 -20.62 -13.66
C LYS A 1005 2.60 -20.03 -12.50
N THR A 1006 2.71 -18.72 -12.25
CA THR A 1006 1.87 -18.03 -11.26
C THR A 1006 0.39 -18.05 -11.64
N THR A 1007 0.04 -17.86 -12.92
CA THR A 1007 -1.36 -17.90 -13.40
C THR A 1007 -1.99 -19.29 -13.20
N LEU A 1008 -1.26 -20.37 -13.52
CA LEU A 1008 -1.70 -21.74 -13.26
C LEU A 1008 -1.80 -22.03 -11.75
N GLN A 1009 -0.82 -21.61 -10.95
CA GLN A 1009 -0.89 -21.75 -9.49
C GLN A 1009 -2.10 -21.03 -8.87
N THR A 1010 -2.46 -19.83 -9.33
CA THR A 1010 -3.71 -19.17 -8.94
C THR A 1010 -4.93 -20.00 -9.37
N GLN A 1011 -4.92 -20.52 -10.61
CA GLN A 1011 -6.01 -21.32 -11.18
C GLN A 1011 -6.29 -22.61 -10.39
N ASP A 1012 -5.25 -23.33 -9.97
CA ASP A 1012 -5.39 -24.61 -9.26
C ASP A 1012 -5.72 -24.43 -7.77
N THR A 1013 -5.31 -23.30 -7.17
CA THR A 1013 -5.57 -23.00 -5.75
C THR A 1013 -6.93 -22.37 -5.47
N HIS A 1014 -7.62 -21.84 -6.49
CA HIS A 1014 -8.88 -21.11 -6.34
C HIS A 1014 -10.05 -21.78 -7.09
N PRO A 1015 -11.27 -21.79 -6.52
CA PRO A 1015 -12.43 -22.34 -7.22
C PRO A 1015 -12.74 -21.59 -8.53
N LEU A 1016 -12.83 -22.31 -9.66
CA LEU A 1016 -13.15 -21.76 -10.99
C LEU A 1016 -14.35 -20.80 -11.03
N HIS A 1017 -15.36 -21.01 -10.19
CA HIS A 1017 -16.53 -20.12 -10.10
C HIS A 1017 -16.25 -18.74 -9.46
N GLU A 1018 -15.18 -18.62 -8.65
CA GLU A 1018 -14.71 -17.36 -8.06
C GLU A 1018 -13.80 -16.61 -9.06
N LEU A 1019 -12.86 -17.32 -9.69
CA LEU A 1019 -11.96 -16.79 -10.74
C LEU A 1019 -12.72 -16.26 -11.97
N GLY A 1020 -13.58 -17.09 -12.55
CA GLY A 1020 -14.30 -16.83 -13.80
C GLY A 1020 -13.42 -16.55 -15.03
N TRP A 1021 -12.18 -17.04 -15.00
CA TRP A 1021 -11.33 -17.20 -16.16
C TRP A 1021 -10.61 -18.56 -16.04
N TYR A 1022 -10.28 -19.15 -17.19
CA TYR A 1022 -9.50 -20.38 -17.28
C TYR A 1022 -8.49 -20.28 -18.43
N VAL A 1023 -7.24 -20.62 -18.16
CA VAL A 1023 -6.16 -20.77 -19.16
C VAL A 1023 -5.93 -22.26 -19.37
N ASP A 1024 -6.03 -22.72 -20.61
CA ASP A 1024 -5.88 -24.14 -20.96
C ASP A 1024 -4.43 -24.43 -21.41
N PRO A 1025 -3.60 -25.10 -20.58
CA PRO A 1025 -2.20 -25.37 -20.92
C PRO A 1025 -2.04 -26.41 -22.04
N SER A 1026 -3.09 -27.20 -22.36
CA SER A 1026 -3.05 -28.16 -23.47
C SER A 1026 -3.20 -27.51 -24.85
N ILE A 1027 -3.62 -26.24 -24.88
CA ILE A 1027 -3.85 -25.46 -26.11
C ILE A 1027 -2.66 -24.52 -26.42
N THR A 1028 -1.83 -24.20 -25.42
CA THR A 1028 -0.72 -23.25 -25.55
C THR A 1028 0.57 -23.91 -26.06
N SER A 1029 0.68 -24.09 -27.38
CA SER A 1029 1.92 -24.61 -28.01
C SER A 1029 3.12 -23.66 -27.93
N THR A 1030 2.93 -22.41 -27.50
CA THR A 1030 4.01 -21.46 -27.25
C THR A 1030 3.68 -20.51 -26.10
N ILE A 1031 4.66 -20.24 -25.23
CA ILE A 1031 4.48 -19.37 -24.05
C ILE A 1031 4.18 -17.91 -24.41
N TYR A 1032 4.33 -17.54 -25.69
CA TYR A 1032 4.01 -16.22 -26.24
C TYR A 1032 2.55 -16.07 -26.72
N GLN A 1033 1.72 -17.10 -26.61
CA GLN A 1033 0.33 -17.10 -27.10
C GLN A 1033 -0.58 -17.90 -26.16
N TRP A 1034 -1.34 -17.22 -25.31
CA TRP A 1034 -2.24 -17.88 -24.35
C TRP A 1034 -3.70 -17.79 -24.84
N ILE A 1035 -4.41 -18.91 -24.78
CA ILE A 1035 -5.85 -18.97 -25.05
C ILE A 1035 -6.57 -19.03 -23.70
N VAL A 1036 -7.51 -18.10 -23.50
CA VAL A 1036 -8.15 -17.89 -22.19
C VAL A 1036 -9.66 -17.82 -22.32
N GLU A 1037 -10.36 -18.64 -21.57
CA GLU A 1037 -11.82 -18.66 -21.51
C GLU A 1037 -12.31 -17.83 -20.32
N LEU A 1038 -12.95 -16.68 -20.58
CA LEU A 1038 -13.70 -15.98 -19.55
C LEU A 1038 -15.05 -16.65 -19.37
N HIS A 1039 -15.40 -17.06 -18.16
CA HIS A 1039 -16.62 -17.81 -17.85
C HIS A 1039 -17.19 -17.39 -16.48
N SER A 1040 -18.21 -18.09 -15.99
CA SER A 1040 -18.87 -17.76 -14.71
C SER A 1040 -19.27 -16.26 -14.61
N PHE A 1041 -19.80 -15.70 -15.70
CA PHE A 1041 -20.36 -14.35 -15.70
C PHE A 1041 -21.62 -14.31 -14.82
N ASP A 1042 -21.81 -13.20 -14.09
CA ASP A 1042 -23.00 -13.00 -13.26
C ASP A 1042 -24.29 -13.15 -14.09
N PRO A 1043 -25.25 -14.02 -13.70
CA PRO A 1043 -26.54 -14.16 -14.37
C PRO A 1043 -27.35 -12.87 -14.55
N SER A 1044 -27.08 -11.79 -13.78
CA SER A 1044 -27.70 -10.47 -13.99
C SER A 1044 -27.20 -9.73 -15.25
N LEU A 1045 -26.11 -10.21 -15.87
CA LEU A 1045 -25.52 -9.58 -17.05
C LEU A 1045 -26.30 -9.96 -18.33
N PRO A 1046 -26.62 -8.98 -19.19
CA PRO A 1046 -27.17 -9.26 -20.52
C PRO A 1046 -26.28 -10.22 -21.34
N LEU A 1047 -24.95 -10.11 -21.22
CA LEU A 1047 -24.00 -11.03 -21.83
C LEU A 1047 -24.18 -12.48 -21.34
N ALA A 1048 -24.37 -12.71 -20.03
CA ALA A 1048 -24.60 -14.04 -19.48
C ALA A 1048 -25.93 -14.65 -19.95
N THR A 1049 -26.94 -13.80 -20.17
CA THR A 1049 -28.21 -14.20 -20.79
C THR A 1049 -28.03 -14.56 -22.27
N ASP A 1050 -27.32 -13.73 -23.04
CA ASP A 1050 -27.04 -13.97 -24.46
C ASP A 1050 -26.20 -15.24 -24.67
N LEU A 1051 -25.17 -15.46 -23.85
CA LEU A 1051 -24.33 -16.68 -23.87
C LEU A 1051 -25.19 -17.93 -23.63
N LYS A 1052 -26.06 -17.92 -22.60
CA LYS A 1052 -26.97 -19.04 -22.31
C LYS A 1052 -27.98 -19.28 -23.44
N GLN A 1053 -28.50 -18.24 -24.09
CA GLN A 1053 -29.36 -18.38 -25.27
C GLN A 1053 -28.61 -18.92 -26.50
N ALA A 1054 -27.33 -18.56 -26.66
CA ALA A 1054 -26.46 -19.11 -27.71
C ALA A 1054 -26.00 -20.55 -27.42
N GLY A 1055 -26.11 -21.02 -26.16
CA GLY A 1055 -25.57 -22.31 -25.72
C GLY A 1055 -24.06 -22.29 -25.44
N LEU A 1056 -23.47 -21.11 -25.25
CA LEU A 1056 -22.07 -20.89 -24.94
C LEU A 1056 -21.85 -20.80 -23.42
N LYS A 1057 -20.69 -21.27 -22.94
CA LYS A 1057 -20.28 -21.21 -21.52
C LYS A 1057 -19.25 -20.09 -21.23
N SER A 1058 -18.54 -19.67 -22.26
CA SER A 1058 -17.35 -18.84 -22.18
C SER A 1058 -17.28 -17.78 -23.29
N VAL A 1059 -16.42 -16.79 -23.08
CA VAL A 1059 -15.87 -15.90 -24.10
C VAL A 1059 -14.41 -16.25 -24.26
N VAL A 1060 -14.01 -16.69 -25.46
CA VAL A 1060 -12.65 -17.14 -25.76
C VAL A 1060 -11.82 -15.93 -26.18
N LEU A 1061 -10.73 -15.68 -25.47
CA LEU A 1061 -9.72 -14.66 -25.74
C LEU A 1061 -8.44 -15.28 -26.30
N GLU A 1062 -7.70 -14.49 -27.07
CA GLU A 1062 -6.28 -14.69 -27.34
C GLU A 1062 -5.47 -13.55 -26.70
N LEU A 1063 -4.45 -13.93 -25.94
CA LEU A 1063 -3.40 -13.03 -25.46
C LEU A 1063 -2.13 -13.35 -26.26
N ARG A 1064 -1.58 -12.35 -26.96
CA ARG A 1064 -0.34 -12.46 -27.70
C ARG A 1064 0.71 -11.54 -27.08
N PHE A 1065 1.87 -12.09 -26.76
CA PHE A 1065 2.95 -11.37 -26.11
C PHE A 1065 4.04 -10.94 -27.11
N PRO A 1066 4.58 -9.71 -27.00
CA PRO A 1066 5.69 -9.25 -27.84
C PRO A 1066 7.04 -9.79 -27.34
N SER A 1067 8.04 -9.79 -28.22
CA SER A 1067 9.45 -10.11 -27.92
C SER A 1067 10.09 -9.24 -26.83
N GLU A 1068 9.49 -8.09 -26.50
CA GLU A 1068 9.94 -7.24 -25.40
C GLU A 1068 9.30 -7.58 -24.03
N TYR A 1069 8.24 -8.39 -23.94
CA TYR A 1069 7.48 -8.63 -22.69
C TYR A 1069 8.40 -8.91 -21.48
N PRO A 1070 8.17 -8.36 -20.27
CA PRO A 1070 6.99 -7.65 -19.79
C PRO A 1070 6.99 -6.15 -20.09
N ILE A 1071 7.97 -5.64 -20.84
CA ILE A 1071 8.13 -4.23 -21.15
C ILE A 1071 6.91 -3.70 -21.92
N SER A 1072 6.57 -4.32 -23.04
CA SER A 1072 5.41 -3.97 -23.86
C SER A 1072 4.21 -4.85 -23.53
N PRO A 1073 2.98 -4.32 -23.63
CA PRO A 1073 1.76 -5.03 -23.28
C PRO A 1073 1.48 -6.24 -24.18
N PRO A 1074 0.75 -7.25 -23.67
CA PRO A 1074 0.10 -8.22 -24.54
C PRO A 1074 -0.95 -7.55 -25.41
N PHE A 1075 -1.03 -7.95 -26.68
CA PHE A 1075 -2.20 -7.70 -27.50
C PHE A 1075 -3.30 -8.69 -27.10
N VAL A 1076 -4.49 -8.19 -26.78
CA VAL A 1076 -5.63 -9.00 -26.31
C VAL A 1076 -6.84 -8.79 -27.20
N ARG A 1077 -7.42 -9.88 -27.70
CA ARG A 1077 -8.64 -9.88 -28.50
C ARG A 1077 -9.60 -11.01 -28.12
N VAL A 1078 -10.88 -10.77 -28.35
CA VAL A 1078 -11.91 -11.82 -28.39
C VAL A 1078 -11.75 -12.60 -29.69
N ILE A 1079 -11.70 -13.93 -29.59
CA ILE A 1079 -11.86 -14.83 -30.75
C ILE A 1079 -13.36 -15.07 -31.00
N ARG A 1080 -14.10 -15.49 -29.96
CA ARG A 1080 -15.54 -15.80 -30.04
C ARG A 1080 -16.24 -15.70 -28.68
N PRO A 1081 -17.57 -15.53 -28.62
CA PRO A 1081 -18.49 -15.18 -29.72
C PRO A 1081 -18.29 -13.74 -30.23
N ARG A 1082 -18.98 -13.38 -31.32
CA ARG A 1082 -18.95 -12.02 -31.85
C ARG A 1082 -19.88 -11.08 -31.08
N PHE A 1083 -19.35 -9.95 -30.62
CA PHE A 1083 -20.08 -8.93 -29.84
C PHE A 1083 -20.77 -7.92 -30.77
N LEU A 1084 -21.87 -7.36 -30.27
CA LEU A 1084 -22.57 -6.23 -30.90
C LEU A 1084 -21.72 -4.97 -30.73
N SER A 1085 -21.49 -4.22 -31.82
CA SER A 1085 -20.64 -3.03 -31.79
C SER A 1085 -21.29 -1.84 -31.10
N PHE A 1086 -20.48 -0.89 -30.63
CA PHE A 1086 -20.94 0.30 -29.90
C PHE A 1086 -21.95 1.15 -30.69
N LEU A 1087 -21.69 1.38 -31.98
CA LEU A 1087 -22.62 2.07 -32.89
C LEU A 1087 -23.96 1.32 -33.11
N ALA A 1088 -24.05 0.05 -32.71
CA ALA A 1088 -25.21 -0.81 -32.87
C ALA A 1088 -25.89 -1.20 -31.53
N GLY A 1089 -25.46 -0.64 -30.40
CA GLY A 1089 -26.09 -0.87 -29.09
C GLY A 1089 -25.43 -1.91 -28.17
N GLY A 1090 -24.12 -2.18 -28.32
CA GLY A 1090 -23.37 -3.08 -27.45
C GLY A 1090 -22.02 -2.51 -27.00
N GLY A 1091 -21.72 -2.64 -25.70
CA GLY A 1091 -20.44 -2.20 -25.10
C GLY A 1091 -19.54 -3.36 -24.67
N GLY A 1092 -18.88 -3.21 -23.52
CA GLY A 1092 -17.92 -4.19 -23.00
C GLY A 1092 -16.47 -4.01 -23.48
N HIS A 1093 -16.11 -2.84 -24.00
CA HIS A 1093 -14.78 -2.50 -24.53
C HIS A 1093 -14.27 -3.33 -25.72
N VAL A 1094 -15.08 -4.24 -26.27
CA VAL A 1094 -14.75 -5.00 -27.49
C VAL A 1094 -14.96 -4.13 -28.73
N THR A 1095 -13.91 -3.94 -29.54
CA THR A 1095 -14.00 -3.20 -30.81
C THR A 1095 -14.78 -3.99 -31.88
N ALA A 1096 -15.16 -3.32 -32.97
CA ALA A 1096 -15.89 -3.96 -34.09
C ALA A 1096 -15.14 -5.15 -34.75
N GLY A 1097 -13.81 -5.23 -34.56
CA GLY A 1097 -12.96 -6.34 -35.01
C GLY A 1097 -12.50 -7.30 -33.89
N GLY A 1098 -12.96 -7.14 -32.65
CA GLY A 1098 -12.70 -8.09 -31.55
C GLY A 1098 -11.51 -7.76 -30.65
N ALA A 1099 -10.60 -6.87 -31.05
CA ALA A 1099 -9.57 -6.33 -30.15
C ALA A 1099 -10.19 -5.53 -29.00
N LEU A 1100 -9.53 -5.47 -27.85
CA LEU A 1100 -9.99 -4.71 -26.68
C LEU A 1100 -9.51 -3.25 -26.71
N CYS A 1101 -10.44 -2.33 -26.46
CA CYS A 1101 -10.20 -0.90 -26.38
C CYS A 1101 -10.01 -0.48 -24.91
N MET A 1102 -8.81 -0.69 -24.37
CA MET A 1102 -8.45 -0.43 -22.98
C MET A 1102 -7.04 0.17 -22.90
N GLU A 1103 -6.89 1.31 -22.22
CA GLU A 1103 -5.62 2.04 -22.11
C GLU A 1103 -4.49 1.20 -21.48
N LEU A 1104 -4.82 0.32 -20.53
CA LEU A 1104 -3.88 -0.60 -19.91
C LEU A 1104 -3.24 -1.61 -20.90
N LEU A 1105 -3.83 -1.79 -22.09
CA LEU A 1105 -3.31 -2.65 -23.16
C LEU A 1105 -2.60 -1.84 -24.26
N THR A 1106 -2.11 -0.64 -23.94
CA THR A 1106 -1.32 0.23 -24.82
C THR A 1106 -0.05 0.68 -24.12
N ASN A 1107 0.94 1.16 -24.88
CA ASN A 1107 2.18 1.71 -24.30
C ASN A 1107 1.93 2.94 -23.40
N SER A 1108 0.76 3.57 -23.48
CA SER A 1108 0.38 4.74 -22.69
C SER A 1108 -0.11 4.38 -21.27
N GLY A 1109 -0.68 3.18 -21.07
CA GLY A 1109 -1.25 2.75 -19.78
C GLY A 1109 -0.75 1.40 -19.24
N TRP A 1110 0.06 0.66 -19.99
CA TRP A 1110 0.66 -0.60 -19.54
C TRP A 1110 1.67 -0.40 -18.40
N SER A 1111 1.82 -1.43 -17.58
CA SER A 1111 2.82 -1.50 -16.51
C SER A 1111 3.40 -2.91 -16.45
N ALA A 1112 4.73 -3.02 -16.55
CA ALA A 1112 5.48 -4.28 -16.43
C ALA A 1112 5.45 -4.89 -15.00
N ALA A 1113 4.68 -4.29 -14.08
CA ALA A 1113 4.37 -4.83 -12.76
C ALA A 1113 2.95 -5.42 -12.65
N SER A 1114 2.12 -5.32 -13.69
CA SER A 1114 0.80 -5.94 -13.73
C SER A 1114 0.91 -7.45 -13.93
N SER A 1115 0.29 -8.25 -13.05
CA SER A 1115 0.16 -9.69 -13.28
C SER A 1115 -0.90 -9.97 -14.35
N ILE A 1116 -0.74 -11.06 -15.11
CA ILE A 1116 -1.73 -11.45 -16.14
C ILE A 1116 -3.08 -11.80 -15.51
N GLU A 1117 -3.12 -12.36 -14.30
CA GLU A 1117 -4.35 -12.45 -13.49
C GLU A 1117 -5.05 -11.08 -13.36
N SER A 1118 -4.32 -10.03 -12.99
CA SER A 1118 -4.88 -8.68 -12.85
C SER A 1118 -5.39 -8.13 -14.18
N VAL A 1119 -4.72 -8.44 -15.29
CA VAL A 1119 -5.17 -8.09 -16.65
C VAL A 1119 -6.47 -8.83 -16.99
N LEU A 1120 -6.53 -10.14 -16.78
CA LEU A 1120 -7.71 -10.97 -17.05
C LEU A 1120 -8.93 -10.54 -16.21
N LEU A 1121 -8.72 -10.21 -14.93
CA LEU A 1121 -9.76 -9.67 -14.05
C LEU A 1121 -10.26 -8.29 -14.56
N GLN A 1122 -9.36 -7.39 -14.95
CA GLN A 1122 -9.75 -6.07 -15.49
C GLN A 1122 -10.47 -6.18 -16.83
N VAL A 1123 -10.04 -7.09 -17.72
CA VAL A 1123 -10.74 -7.41 -18.98
C VAL A 1123 -12.12 -8.02 -18.70
N ARG A 1124 -12.24 -8.97 -17.76
CA ARG A 1124 -13.53 -9.55 -17.34
C ARG A 1124 -14.46 -8.49 -16.75
N MET A 1125 -13.93 -7.54 -15.97
CA MET A 1125 -14.70 -6.39 -15.45
C MET A 1125 -15.17 -5.46 -16.57
N ALA A 1126 -14.30 -5.09 -17.52
CA ALA A 1126 -14.64 -4.24 -18.65
C ALA A 1126 -15.72 -4.87 -19.55
N ILE A 1127 -15.60 -6.17 -19.85
CA ILE A 1127 -16.61 -6.94 -20.59
C ILE A 1127 -17.92 -7.09 -19.78
N SER A 1128 -17.85 -7.10 -18.45
CA SER A 1128 -19.02 -7.13 -17.56
C SER A 1128 -19.67 -5.76 -17.31
N SER A 1129 -19.07 -4.66 -17.79
CA SER A 1129 -19.62 -3.32 -17.63
C SER A 1129 -21.00 -3.21 -18.27
N LYS A 1130 -21.89 -2.45 -17.60
CA LYS A 1130 -23.20 -2.04 -18.14
C LYS A 1130 -23.16 -0.64 -18.76
N GLU A 1131 -22.02 0.06 -18.62
CA GLU A 1131 -21.80 1.45 -19.02
C GLU A 1131 -20.68 1.58 -20.06
N PRO A 1132 -20.76 2.54 -21.00
CA PRO A 1132 -21.95 3.35 -21.33
C PRO A 1132 -23.09 2.50 -21.91
N GLN A 1133 -22.81 1.27 -22.34
CA GLN A 1133 -23.79 0.26 -22.76
C GLN A 1133 -23.28 -1.14 -22.35
N PRO A 1134 -24.17 -2.11 -22.05
CA PRO A 1134 -23.75 -3.45 -21.69
C PRO A 1134 -23.18 -4.23 -22.87
N ALA A 1135 -22.25 -5.15 -22.60
CA ALA A 1135 -21.85 -6.16 -23.57
C ALA A 1135 -23.04 -7.01 -24.02
N ARG A 1136 -23.21 -7.18 -25.34
CA ARG A 1136 -24.26 -7.98 -26.00
C ARG A 1136 -23.66 -8.81 -27.14
N LEU A 1137 -24.27 -9.95 -27.45
CA LEU A 1137 -23.88 -10.74 -28.63
C LEU A 1137 -24.61 -10.30 -29.89
N VAL A 1138 -23.99 -10.50 -31.06
CA VAL A 1138 -24.68 -10.36 -32.35
C VAL A 1138 -25.81 -11.40 -32.41
N ARG A 1139 -27.04 -10.94 -32.71
CA ARG A 1139 -28.25 -11.79 -32.76
C ARG A 1139 -28.10 -12.94 -33.75
N GLY A 1140 -28.65 -14.10 -33.39
CA GLY A 1140 -28.72 -15.29 -34.26
C GLY A 1140 -27.56 -16.29 -34.08
N GLN A 1141 -26.58 -16.01 -33.22
CA GLN A 1141 -25.54 -16.96 -32.85
C GLN A 1141 -26.10 -18.09 -31.96
N SER A 1142 -25.80 -19.34 -32.30
CA SER A 1142 -26.23 -20.51 -31.52
C SER A 1142 -25.35 -21.73 -31.83
N VAL A 1143 -24.86 -22.41 -30.79
CA VAL A 1143 -24.04 -23.63 -30.89
C VAL A 1143 -24.80 -24.77 -31.55
N SER A 1144 -26.06 -25.01 -31.13
CA SER A 1144 -26.90 -26.09 -31.66
C SER A 1144 -27.33 -25.90 -33.12
N LYS A 1145 -27.09 -24.72 -33.70
CA LYS A 1145 -27.32 -24.42 -35.12
C LYS A 1145 -26.02 -24.23 -35.92
N GLY A 1146 -24.85 -24.31 -35.27
CA GLY A 1146 -23.56 -24.01 -35.90
C GLY A 1146 -23.40 -22.55 -36.33
N THR A 1147 -24.15 -21.60 -35.76
CA THR A 1147 -24.19 -20.19 -36.21
C THR A 1147 -23.39 -19.23 -35.32
N VAL A 1148 -22.57 -19.73 -34.40
CA VAL A 1148 -21.61 -18.91 -33.65
C VAL A 1148 -20.65 -18.24 -34.63
N ARG A 1149 -20.35 -16.95 -34.39
CA ARG A 1149 -19.47 -16.17 -35.26
C ARG A 1149 -18.20 -15.81 -34.49
N ASP A 1150 -17.09 -15.86 -35.20
CA ASP A 1150 -15.77 -15.50 -34.68
C ASP A 1150 -15.35 -14.09 -35.16
N TYR A 1151 -14.26 -13.60 -34.60
CA TYR A 1151 -13.47 -12.49 -35.11
C TYR A 1151 -12.21 -12.99 -35.82
N GLY A 1152 -11.95 -12.45 -37.00
CA GLY A 1152 -10.71 -12.67 -37.75
C GLY A 1152 -9.52 -11.93 -37.14
N VAL A 1153 -8.32 -12.42 -37.43
CA VAL A 1153 -7.05 -11.79 -36.96
C VAL A 1153 -6.89 -10.38 -37.51
N GLY A 1154 -6.97 -10.20 -38.84
CA GLY A 1154 -6.72 -8.91 -39.49
C GLY A 1154 -7.66 -7.79 -39.03
N GLU A 1155 -8.95 -8.08 -38.89
CA GLU A 1155 -9.92 -7.08 -38.41
C GLU A 1155 -9.67 -6.66 -36.96
N ALA A 1156 -9.15 -7.55 -36.11
CA ALA A 1156 -8.76 -7.21 -34.74
C ALA A 1156 -7.52 -6.29 -34.71
N VAL A 1157 -6.50 -6.63 -35.50
CA VAL A 1157 -5.24 -5.86 -35.64
C VAL A 1157 -5.53 -4.45 -36.15
N GLU A 1158 -6.32 -4.31 -37.22
CA GLU A 1158 -6.74 -2.99 -37.70
C GLU A 1158 -7.61 -2.22 -36.68
N ALA A 1159 -8.52 -2.91 -35.99
CA ALA A 1159 -9.41 -2.26 -35.02
C ALA A 1159 -8.66 -1.72 -33.81
N TYR A 1160 -7.61 -2.39 -33.36
CA TYR A 1160 -6.69 -1.90 -32.33
C TYR A 1160 -5.92 -0.66 -32.80
N ILE A 1161 -5.35 -0.68 -34.02
CA ILE A 1161 -4.65 0.47 -34.61
C ILE A 1161 -5.59 1.68 -34.76
N ARG A 1162 -6.84 1.44 -35.18
CA ARG A 1162 -7.88 2.49 -35.25
C ARG A 1162 -8.24 3.04 -33.86
N ALA A 1163 -8.39 2.17 -32.85
CA ALA A 1163 -8.69 2.59 -31.48
C ALA A 1163 -7.56 3.46 -30.90
N CYS A 1164 -6.30 3.03 -31.04
CA CYS A 1164 -5.16 3.81 -30.57
C CYS A 1164 -5.10 5.20 -31.23
N ARG A 1165 -5.26 5.27 -32.56
CA ARG A 1165 -5.31 6.55 -33.31
C ARG A 1165 -6.50 7.44 -32.89
N MET A 1166 -7.64 6.86 -32.51
CA MET A 1166 -8.83 7.59 -32.09
C MET A 1166 -8.70 8.19 -30.68
N HIS A 1167 -7.98 7.52 -29.78
CA HIS A 1167 -7.78 7.95 -28.39
C HIS A 1167 -6.44 8.65 -28.15
N GLY A 1168 -5.56 8.73 -29.15
CA GLY A 1168 -4.23 9.34 -29.02
C GLY A 1168 -3.19 8.44 -28.34
N TRP A 1169 -3.47 7.14 -28.20
CA TRP A 1169 -2.56 6.15 -27.61
C TRP A 1169 -1.48 5.69 -28.59
N GLU A 1170 -0.29 5.37 -28.05
CA GLU A 1170 0.79 4.79 -28.85
C GLU A 1170 0.59 3.29 -29.10
N VAL A 1171 0.63 2.90 -30.38
CA VAL A 1171 0.73 1.50 -30.80
C VAL A 1171 2.15 0.99 -30.50
N PRO A 1172 2.33 -0.20 -29.89
CA PRO A 1172 3.67 -0.74 -29.60
C PRO A 1172 4.53 -0.88 -30.85
N LYS A 1173 5.84 -0.58 -30.75
CA LYS A 1173 6.75 -0.54 -31.92
C LYS A 1173 6.84 -1.88 -32.65
N ASP A 1174 6.87 -2.99 -31.91
CA ASP A 1174 6.88 -4.35 -32.45
C ASP A 1174 5.48 -4.89 -32.83
N PHE A 1175 4.41 -4.10 -32.71
CA PHE A 1175 3.04 -4.58 -32.92
C PHE A 1175 2.81 -5.21 -34.30
N ALA A 1176 3.42 -4.65 -35.35
CA ALA A 1176 3.35 -5.20 -36.71
C ALA A 1176 3.99 -6.61 -36.79
N ARG A 1177 5.19 -6.79 -36.24
CA ARG A 1177 5.89 -8.09 -36.19
C ARG A 1177 5.12 -9.11 -35.35
N MET A 1178 4.59 -8.66 -34.21
CA MET A 1178 3.77 -9.48 -33.31
C MET A 1178 2.49 -9.98 -34.00
N ALA A 1179 1.82 -9.11 -34.77
CA ALA A 1179 0.58 -9.38 -35.48
C ALA A 1179 0.75 -10.26 -36.73
N THR A 1180 1.88 -10.21 -37.43
CA THR A 1180 2.13 -11.07 -38.61
C THR A 1180 2.83 -12.39 -38.27
N GLY A 1181 3.38 -12.53 -37.05
CA GLY A 1181 4.25 -13.66 -36.68
C GLY A 1181 5.66 -13.51 -37.26
N GLY A 1182 6.16 -12.28 -37.39
CA GLY A 1182 7.47 -11.99 -38.00
C GLY A 1182 7.50 -12.05 -39.53
N GLY A 1183 6.38 -12.34 -40.19
CA GLY A 1183 6.25 -12.23 -41.65
C GLY A 1183 6.27 -10.75 -42.08
N GLY A 1184 7.43 -10.26 -42.52
CA GLY A 1184 7.62 -8.88 -42.95
C GLY A 1184 7.06 -8.61 -44.34
N GLY A 1185 5.93 -7.92 -44.41
CA GLY A 1185 5.39 -7.32 -45.63
C GLY A 1185 4.69 -6.02 -45.27
N VAL A 1186 5.04 -4.91 -45.94
CA VAL A 1186 4.48 -3.58 -45.66
C VAL A 1186 3.05 -3.48 -46.21
N MET A 1187 2.14 -2.92 -45.41
CA MET A 1187 0.82 -2.41 -45.80
C MET A 1187 0.68 -0.97 -45.32
#